data_AF-A0A8P4KAM6-F1
#
_entry.id   AF-A0A8P4KAM6-F1
#
_cell.length_a   1.000
_cell.length_b   1.000
_cell.length_c   1.000
_cell.angle_alpha   90.00
_cell.angle_beta   90.00
_cell.angle_gamma   90.00
#
_symmetry.space_group_name_H-M   'P 1'
#
loop_
_entity.id
_entity.type
_entity.pdbx_description
1 polymer ?
#
loop_
_entity_poly.entity_id
_entity_poly.type
_entity_poly.pdbx_seq_one_letter_code
_entity_poly.pdbx_strand_id
1 'polypeptide(L)'
;NRSCYFPSTDENTRSVTVCLCPQRGFRFRYECEGPSHGGLPGASSEKNRRTYPTVKINNYVGHARVEVQLVTHSDPPRVHAHSLVGRHCTENGTCTLDVGPNDLTASFSNLGILHVTKKGVVEVLSRRLREERKRQKGETSILKEAKELGKVMDLNIVRLKFTAYLQDSNGGFTRALKPVVSNPIYDSKSPNASNLKISRMDKTCGSVLGGDEIFLLCDKVQKDDIEIRFYEEDEEGGWEAFGDFSPTDVHKQYAIVFKTPPYHSAEIERPVTVFLQLKRKKAGDSSDPKQFTYIPHVQDKEEVLRKKQKPLPHYEPWRGGGGGGGGRGGGGAGGFGGGGGGGRESTFCFYNKVQSSHSKNIKYDQPAALHSRASQSARQTAAALLQYCSTGDARVLLAIQRHLCGVQDGNGDTPLHLAIIHQQTGVIQQLIQTLLSSQQPNIVNTANHLRQTPLHLAVITRQVKVVEALLRAGADPSLLDKDGRGPIHLAVLAGDHASLRPLLAHLGERHAHLVNTPDYHGLHPLHLAVRKDGERCLRLLVEGGAKINAPEQKSGNTALHLAVRENLFKVLKADVNACTFGGNTPLHLAASLGSPTLCSMLVAAGADKNMENDEPLFFSSSSDEEPDEDEPIREEAKEREAAAQPINPRKRPAAGHTPLDLAKCQKVTLQNKTHCPVEGLVEALQSLGLTEGVRLLRNTELRDDKHSTDATVDSGFGSQPMEEEEAPVANQ
;
A
#
# COMPACT_ATOMS: atom_id res chain seq x y z
N ASN A 1 26.31 -28.41 -22.98
CA ASN A 1 26.54 -29.37 -24.09
C ASN A 1 25.42 -30.41 -24.25
N ARG A 2 24.15 -30.07 -23.99
CA ARG A 2 23.02 -30.97 -24.24
C ARG A 2 21.90 -30.22 -24.96
N SER A 3 21.24 -30.96 -25.85
CA SER A 3 20.00 -30.62 -26.60
C SER A 3 20.17 -30.04 -28.01
N CYS A 4 20.79 -30.81 -28.91
CA CYS A 4 20.39 -30.82 -30.32
C CYS A 4 19.61 -32.13 -30.54
N TYR A 5 18.33 -32.04 -30.89
CA TYR A 5 17.58 -33.22 -31.34
C TYR A 5 17.97 -33.48 -32.80
N PHE A 6 18.64 -34.60 -33.07
CA PHE A 6 18.94 -35.06 -34.42
C PHE A 6 17.82 -35.99 -34.87
N PRO A 7 16.95 -35.60 -35.82
CA PRO A 7 16.25 -36.61 -36.60
C PRO A 7 17.29 -37.29 -37.49
N SER A 8 17.38 -38.61 -37.40
CA SER A 8 18.19 -39.43 -38.30
C SER A 8 17.74 -39.20 -39.74
N THR A 9 18.52 -38.46 -40.53
CA THR A 9 18.31 -38.28 -41.96
C THR A 9 19.61 -38.57 -42.69
N ASP A 10 19.54 -39.39 -43.74
CA ASP A 10 20.61 -39.76 -44.66
C ASP A 10 21.63 -38.64 -44.89
N GLU A 11 22.93 -38.97 -44.71
CA GLU A 11 24.07 -38.05 -44.75
C GLU A 11 24.18 -37.18 -46.02
N ASN A 12 23.45 -37.51 -47.08
CA ASN A 12 23.48 -36.81 -48.38
C ASN A 12 22.26 -35.91 -48.66
N THR A 13 21.31 -35.76 -47.74
CA THR A 13 20.12 -34.93 -47.96
C THR A 13 20.28 -33.50 -47.44
N ARG A 14 19.81 -32.52 -48.23
CA ARG A 14 19.77 -31.10 -47.84
C ARG A 14 18.78 -30.93 -46.69
N SER A 15 19.25 -30.49 -45.54
CA SER A 15 18.46 -30.42 -44.31
C SER A 15 18.61 -29.06 -43.62
N VAL A 16 17.62 -28.73 -42.80
CA VAL A 16 17.60 -27.49 -42.00
C VAL A 16 17.79 -27.89 -40.54
N THR A 17 18.80 -27.35 -39.88
CA THR A 17 19.01 -27.51 -38.43
C THR A 17 18.60 -26.24 -37.71
N VAL A 18 17.78 -26.37 -36.67
CA VAL A 18 17.28 -25.24 -35.89
C VAL A 18 17.93 -25.25 -34.51
N CYS A 19 18.53 -24.13 -34.11
CA CYS A 19 18.92 -23.89 -32.73
C CYS A 19 17.68 -23.53 -31.90
N LEU A 20 17.59 -24.13 -30.71
CA LEU A 20 16.36 -24.16 -29.92
C LEU A 20 15.93 -22.77 -29.43
N CYS A 21 14.62 -22.56 -29.43
CA CYS A 21 13.95 -21.43 -28.77
C CYS A 21 13.72 -21.75 -27.27
N PRO A 22 13.67 -20.74 -26.39
CA PRO A 22 13.35 -20.91 -24.99
C PRO A 22 11.91 -21.39 -24.87
N GLN A 23 11.67 -22.36 -23.99
CA GLN A 23 10.35 -22.92 -23.82
C GLN A 23 9.42 -21.92 -23.11
N ARG A 24 9.92 -21.13 -22.14
CA ARG A 24 9.10 -20.27 -21.29
C ARG A 24 9.76 -18.91 -21.02
N GLY A 25 8.99 -17.95 -20.50
CA GLY A 25 9.48 -16.64 -20.08
C GLY A 25 9.38 -15.52 -21.12
N PHE A 26 8.97 -15.84 -22.36
CA PHE A 26 8.65 -14.82 -23.37
C PHE A 26 7.19 -14.38 -23.27
N ARG A 27 6.91 -13.09 -23.43
CA ARG A 27 5.55 -12.52 -23.35
C ARG A 27 5.00 -12.24 -24.73
N PHE A 28 3.82 -12.75 -25.04
CA PHE A 28 3.08 -12.34 -26.24
C PHE A 28 2.45 -10.97 -25.98
N ARG A 29 2.44 -10.11 -27.00
CA ARG A 29 2.08 -8.69 -26.86
C ARG A 29 0.83 -8.37 -27.66
N TYR A 30 -0.11 -7.63 -27.07
CA TYR A 30 -1.23 -7.09 -27.83
C TYR A 30 -0.78 -5.92 -28.69
N GLU A 31 -1.55 -5.63 -29.74
CA GLU A 31 -1.29 -4.50 -30.65
C GLU A 31 -1.23 -3.15 -29.92
N CYS A 32 -2.06 -2.97 -28.89
CA CYS A 32 -2.04 -1.77 -28.04
C CYS A 32 -0.80 -1.63 -27.15
N GLU A 33 0.03 -2.66 -26.98
CA GLU A 33 1.27 -2.59 -26.20
C GLU A 33 2.47 -2.08 -27.01
N GLY A 34 2.32 -1.90 -28.32
CA GLY A 34 3.38 -1.43 -29.21
C GLY A 34 4.41 -2.51 -29.61
N PRO A 35 5.26 -2.21 -30.62
CA PRO A 35 6.11 -3.20 -31.30
C PRO A 35 7.47 -3.48 -30.65
N SER A 36 7.93 -2.68 -29.68
CA SER A 36 9.36 -2.56 -29.30
C SER A 36 9.80 -3.33 -28.05
N HIS A 37 9.02 -4.29 -27.55
CA HIS A 37 9.29 -4.94 -26.25
C HIS A 37 10.37 -6.07 -26.23
N GLY A 38 11.32 -6.06 -27.17
CA GLY A 38 12.44 -6.99 -27.23
C GLY A 38 12.13 -8.28 -28.02
N GLY A 39 13.16 -8.82 -28.68
CA GLY A 39 13.05 -10.03 -29.51
C GLY A 39 13.01 -11.33 -28.71
N LEU A 40 12.41 -12.36 -29.31
CA LEU A 40 12.36 -13.73 -28.79
C LEU A 40 13.79 -14.23 -28.55
N PRO A 41 14.17 -14.54 -27.29
CA PRO A 41 15.52 -15.03 -27.00
C PRO A 41 15.71 -16.46 -27.53
N GLY A 42 16.95 -16.96 -27.52
CA GLY A 42 17.31 -18.36 -27.74
C GLY A 42 17.28 -19.17 -26.44
N ALA A 43 17.21 -20.51 -26.53
CA ALA A 43 17.15 -21.39 -25.35
C ALA A 43 18.37 -21.28 -24.42
N SER A 44 19.52 -20.84 -24.94
CA SER A 44 20.78 -20.65 -24.23
C SER A 44 21.07 -19.16 -23.92
N SER A 45 20.07 -18.30 -24.02
CA SER A 45 20.24 -16.86 -23.85
C SER A 45 20.37 -16.50 -22.38
N GLU A 46 21.46 -15.84 -22.01
CA GLU A 46 21.72 -15.34 -20.66
C GLU A 46 21.76 -13.81 -20.65
N LYS A 47 21.67 -13.18 -19.46
CA LYS A 47 21.68 -11.71 -19.32
C LYS A 47 22.90 -11.06 -19.97
N ASN A 48 24.07 -11.69 -19.86
CA ASN A 48 25.34 -11.17 -20.37
C ASN A 48 25.65 -11.62 -21.81
N ARG A 49 24.98 -12.67 -22.31
CA ARG A 49 25.18 -13.20 -23.67
C ARG A 49 23.84 -13.58 -24.28
N ARG A 50 23.22 -12.60 -24.95
CA ARG A 50 21.93 -12.79 -25.61
C ARG A 50 22.11 -13.65 -26.85
N THR A 51 21.42 -14.78 -26.89
CA THR A 51 21.31 -15.62 -28.08
C THR A 51 19.89 -15.51 -28.62
N TYR A 52 19.72 -15.84 -29.90
CA TYR A 52 18.45 -15.72 -30.61
C TYR A 52 18.14 -17.02 -31.35
N PRO A 53 16.88 -17.24 -31.78
CA PRO A 53 16.55 -18.34 -32.67
C PRO A 53 17.41 -18.27 -33.93
N THR A 54 18.26 -19.29 -34.12
CA THR A 54 19.13 -19.39 -35.29
C THR A 54 18.86 -20.68 -36.05
N VAL A 55 18.93 -20.62 -37.37
CA VAL A 55 18.70 -21.75 -38.26
C VAL A 55 19.88 -21.88 -39.20
N LYS A 56 20.40 -23.10 -39.37
CA LYS A 56 21.50 -23.40 -40.28
C LYS A 56 21.00 -24.34 -41.39
N ILE A 57 21.28 -23.99 -42.63
CA ILE A 57 21.04 -24.87 -43.78
C ILE A 57 22.29 -25.72 -43.99
N ASN A 58 22.15 -27.04 -43.92
CA ASN A 58 23.25 -27.98 -44.13
C ASN A 58 23.25 -28.51 -45.56
N ASN A 59 24.43 -28.89 -46.05
CA ASN A 59 24.64 -29.56 -47.34
C ASN A 59 24.16 -28.73 -48.55
N TYR A 60 24.24 -27.41 -48.47
CA TYR A 60 23.95 -26.47 -49.56
C TYR A 60 25.03 -25.39 -49.61
N VAL A 61 25.28 -24.82 -50.77
CA VAL A 61 26.14 -23.64 -50.98
C VAL A 61 25.46 -22.80 -52.05
N GLY A 62 25.20 -21.53 -51.75
CA GLY A 62 24.42 -20.63 -52.60
C GLY A 62 23.47 -19.74 -51.79
N HIS A 63 22.70 -18.89 -52.45
CA HIS A 63 21.71 -18.05 -51.77
C HIS A 63 20.47 -18.87 -51.39
N ALA A 64 19.94 -18.63 -50.20
CA ALA A 64 18.68 -19.21 -49.77
C ALA A 64 17.84 -18.17 -49.02
N ARG A 65 16.53 -18.41 -48.98
CA ARG A 65 15.56 -17.60 -48.25
C ARG A 65 14.93 -18.45 -47.17
N VAL A 66 15.01 -18.03 -45.92
CA VAL A 66 14.39 -18.71 -44.77
C VAL A 66 13.13 -17.96 -44.39
N GLU A 67 12.00 -18.66 -44.46
CA GLU A 67 10.69 -18.18 -43.99
C GLU A 67 10.35 -18.78 -42.62
N VAL A 68 9.85 -17.94 -41.73
CA VAL A 68 9.37 -18.31 -40.39
C VAL A 68 7.89 -17.96 -40.28
N GLN A 69 7.10 -18.93 -39.85
CA GLN A 69 5.66 -18.78 -39.63
C GLN A 69 5.26 -19.35 -38.26
N LEU A 70 4.20 -18.80 -37.66
CA LEU A 70 3.63 -19.33 -36.42
C LEU A 70 2.62 -20.45 -36.73
N VAL A 71 2.81 -21.58 -36.07
CA VAL A 71 1.94 -22.75 -36.18
C VAL A 71 1.42 -23.20 -34.81
N THR A 72 0.35 -24.00 -34.83
CA THR A 72 -0.25 -24.60 -33.65
C THR A 72 0.69 -25.60 -32.98
N HIS A 73 0.50 -25.84 -31.68
CA HIS A 73 1.25 -26.84 -30.93
C HIS A 73 0.80 -28.29 -31.22
N SER A 74 -0.37 -28.46 -31.84
CA SER A 74 -0.92 -29.77 -32.23
C SER A 74 -0.14 -30.38 -33.40
N ASP A 75 -0.14 -31.71 -33.50
CA ASP A 75 0.34 -32.44 -34.67
C ASP A 75 -0.87 -32.98 -35.46
N PRO A 76 -1.05 -32.68 -36.77
CA PRO A 76 -0.19 -31.89 -37.66
C PRO A 76 -0.18 -30.37 -37.35
N PRO A 77 0.96 -29.67 -37.57
CA PRO A 77 1.06 -28.24 -37.34
C PRO A 77 0.24 -27.46 -38.36
N ARG A 78 -0.71 -26.64 -37.87
CA ARG A 78 -1.58 -25.78 -38.69
C ARG A 78 -1.25 -24.31 -38.46
N VAL A 79 -1.74 -23.41 -39.31
CA VAL A 79 -1.54 -21.96 -39.14
C VAL A 79 -2.07 -21.48 -37.78
N HIS A 80 -1.30 -20.63 -37.09
CA HIS A 80 -1.74 -20.00 -35.85
C HIS A 80 -2.44 -18.66 -36.13
N ALA A 81 -3.24 -18.15 -35.18
CA ALA A 81 -3.88 -16.84 -35.31
C ALA A 81 -2.89 -15.68 -35.04
N HIS A 82 -1.95 -15.87 -34.12
CA HIS A 82 -0.92 -14.87 -33.77
C HIS A 82 0.03 -14.56 -34.92
N SER A 83 0.53 -13.32 -34.96
CA SER A 83 1.45 -12.83 -36.00
C SER A 83 2.87 -12.66 -35.49
N LEU A 84 3.86 -12.98 -36.33
CA LEU A 84 5.23 -12.55 -36.08
C LEU A 84 5.37 -11.08 -36.48
N VAL A 85 5.97 -10.28 -35.60
CA VAL A 85 6.27 -8.87 -35.83
C VAL A 85 7.76 -8.64 -35.61
N GLY A 86 8.38 -7.73 -36.34
CA GLY A 86 9.83 -7.57 -36.29
C GLY A 86 10.40 -6.90 -37.54
N ARG A 87 11.73 -6.73 -37.57
CA ARG A 87 12.46 -6.02 -38.64
C ARG A 87 12.28 -6.64 -40.04
N HIS A 88 12.16 -7.96 -40.11
CA HIS A 88 12.07 -8.72 -41.36
C HIS A 88 10.70 -9.43 -41.50
N CYS A 89 9.68 -8.93 -40.80
CA CYS A 89 8.33 -9.48 -40.83
C CYS A 89 7.44 -8.73 -41.82
N THR A 90 6.63 -9.47 -42.57
CA THR A 90 5.59 -8.94 -43.46
C THR A 90 4.32 -8.62 -42.67
N GLU A 91 3.44 -7.77 -43.21
CA GLU A 91 2.12 -7.46 -42.64
C GLU A 91 1.23 -8.70 -42.43
N ASN A 92 1.55 -9.79 -43.13
CA ASN A 92 0.81 -11.06 -43.08
C ASN A 92 1.23 -11.93 -41.88
N GLY A 93 2.25 -11.51 -41.13
CA GLY A 93 2.72 -12.19 -39.91
C GLY A 93 3.73 -13.31 -40.16
N THR A 94 4.42 -13.29 -41.31
CA THR A 94 5.53 -14.18 -41.65
C THR A 94 6.85 -13.40 -41.68
N CYS A 95 7.96 -14.02 -41.27
CA CYS A 95 9.28 -13.40 -41.31
C CYS A 95 10.13 -14.05 -42.39
N THR A 96 10.74 -13.26 -43.28
CA THR A 96 11.61 -13.78 -44.35
C THR A 96 13.00 -13.18 -44.25
N LEU A 97 14.04 -14.02 -44.25
CA LEU A 97 15.43 -13.61 -44.22
C LEU A 97 16.21 -14.28 -45.35
N ASP A 98 16.95 -13.49 -46.12
CA ASP A 98 17.81 -13.99 -47.19
C ASP A 98 19.22 -14.23 -46.62
N VAL A 99 19.72 -15.46 -46.78
CA VAL A 99 21.08 -15.86 -46.38
C VAL A 99 22.01 -15.89 -47.58
N GLY A 100 23.24 -15.42 -47.36
CA GLY A 100 24.27 -15.33 -48.39
C GLY A 100 24.98 -16.67 -48.63
N PRO A 101 25.84 -16.72 -49.66
CA PRO A 101 26.52 -17.95 -50.08
C PRO A 101 27.61 -18.43 -49.11
N ASN A 102 28.17 -17.54 -48.28
CA ASN A 102 29.27 -17.84 -47.37
C ASN A 102 28.80 -18.20 -45.95
N ASP A 103 27.66 -17.65 -45.52
CA ASP A 103 27.08 -17.91 -44.21
C ASP A 103 25.61 -18.31 -44.37
N LEU A 104 25.39 -19.63 -44.25
CA LEU A 104 24.08 -20.26 -44.35
C LEU A 104 23.36 -20.33 -43.00
N THR A 105 23.74 -19.44 -42.08
CA THR A 105 23.06 -19.26 -40.80
C THR A 105 22.13 -18.05 -40.86
N ALA A 106 20.87 -18.27 -40.54
CA ALA A 106 19.84 -17.25 -40.39
C ALA A 106 19.60 -17.02 -38.89
N SER A 107 19.82 -15.79 -38.41
CA SER A 107 19.58 -15.41 -37.01
C SER A 107 18.47 -14.38 -36.92
N PHE A 108 17.51 -14.61 -36.02
CA PHE A 108 16.33 -13.78 -35.89
C PHE A 108 16.31 -13.03 -34.54
N SER A 109 16.99 -11.90 -34.46
CA SER A 109 17.22 -11.17 -33.20
C SER A 109 16.07 -10.29 -32.70
N ASN A 110 15.14 -9.90 -33.59
CA ASN A 110 14.04 -8.99 -33.27
C ASN A 110 12.68 -9.58 -33.68
N LEU A 111 12.40 -10.82 -33.25
CA LEU A 111 11.12 -11.47 -33.44
C LEU A 111 10.20 -11.24 -32.23
N GLY A 112 9.10 -10.54 -32.44
CA GLY A 112 7.98 -10.43 -31.51
C GLY A 112 6.82 -11.34 -31.91
N ILE A 113 5.97 -11.70 -30.94
CA ILE A 113 4.71 -12.42 -31.18
C ILE A 113 3.55 -11.51 -30.80
N LEU A 114 2.77 -11.13 -31.80
CA LEU A 114 1.56 -10.34 -31.66
C LEU A 114 0.38 -11.24 -31.28
N HIS A 115 -0.13 -11.03 -30.07
CA HIS A 115 -1.27 -11.72 -29.51
C HIS A 115 -2.57 -11.16 -30.10
N VAL A 116 -3.40 -12.05 -30.64
CA VAL A 116 -4.72 -11.71 -31.20
C VAL A 116 -5.78 -11.95 -30.15
N THR A 117 -6.75 -11.05 -30.02
CA THR A 117 -7.84 -11.22 -29.05
C THR A 117 -8.75 -12.39 -29.46
N LYS A 118 -9.34 -13.08 -28.48
CA LYS A 118 -10.26 -14.21 -28.74
C LYS A 118 -11.41 -13.86 -29.71
N LYS A 119 -11.85 -12.60 -29.73
CA LYS A 119 -12.89 -12.11 -30.65
C LYS A 119 -12.41 -12.03 -32.10
N GLY A 120 -11.13 -11.69 -32.33
CA GLY A 120 -10.54 -11.52 -33.67
C GLY A 120 -9.97 -12.80 -34.29
N VAL A 121 -9.88 -13.91 -33.54
CA VAL A 121 -9.24 -15.17 -34.00
C VAL A 121 -9.82 -15.67 -35.32
N VAL A 122 -11.16 -15.72 -35.44
CA VAL A 122 -11.82 -16.28 -36.63
C VAL A 122 -11.57 -15.43 -37.88
N GLU A 123 -11.55 -14.11 -37.73
CA GLU A 123 -11.30 -13.18 -38.83
C GLU A 123 -9.86 -13.31 -39.34
N VAL A 124 -8.88 -13.30 -38.41
CA VAL A 124 -7.46 -13.43 -38.75
C VAL A 124 -7.15 -14.78 -39.39
N LEU A 125 -7.70 -15.87 -38.86
CA LEU A 125 -7.53 -17.22 -39.44
C LEU A 125 -8.17 -17.33 -40.82
N SER A 126 -9.34 -16.72 -41.04
CA SER A 126 -10.00 -16.73 -42.35
C SER A 126 -9.15 -16.02 -43.40
N ARG A 127 -8.52 -14.88 -43.05
CA ARG A 127 -7.58 -14.17 -43.92
C ARG A 127 -6.35 -15.01 -44.25
N ARG A 128 -5.72 -15.64 -43.26
CA ARG A 128 -4.53 -16.48 -43.46
C ARG A 128 -4.79 -17.71 -44.30
N LEU A 129 -5.89 -18.42 -44.03
CA LEU A 129 -6.28 -19.60 -44.82
C LEU A 129 -6.63 -19.22 -46.26
N ARG A 130 -7.18 -18.02 -46.52
CA ARG A 130 -7.36 -17.51 -47.89
C ARG A 130 -6.04 -17.26 -48.59
N GLU A 131 -5.03 -16.75 -47.88
CA GLU A 131 -3.70 -16.49 -48.46
C GLU A 131 -2.95 -17.78 -48.81
N GLU A 132 -2.98 -18.80 -47.93
CA GLU A 132 -2.45 -20.13 -48.25
C GLU A 132 -3.16 -20.76 -49.45
N ARG A 133 -4.49 -20.57 -49.56
CA ARG A 133 -5.34 -21.12 -50.62
C ARG A 133 -5.59 -20.20 -51.81
N LYS A 134 -4.80 -19.13 -52.03
CA LYS A 134 -4.87 -18.32 -53.27
C LYS A 134 -4.77 -19.14 -54.57
N ARG A 135 -4.46 -20.43 -54.48
CA ARG A 135 -4.45 -21.43 -55.57
C ARG A 135 -5.71 -22.31 -55.72
N GLN A 136 -6.70 -22.30 -54.82
CA GLN A 136 -7.89 -23.18 -54.92
C GLN A 136 -9.21 -22.47 -54.60
N LYS A 137 -10.24 -22.67 -55.45
CA LYS A 137 -11.56 -22.03 -55.37
C LYS A 137 -12.44 -22.65 -54.27
N GLY A 138 -12.92 -21.85 -53.31
CA GLY A 138 -13.97 -22.25 -52.36
C GLY A 138 -14.06 -21.40 -51.08
N GLU A 139 -14.71 -20.24 -51.14
CA GLU A 139 -14.77 -19.25 -50.05
C GLU A 139 -15.56 -19.73 -48.80
N THR A 140 -16.61 -20.52 -48.99
CA THR A 140 -17.50 -20.99 -47.90
C THR A 140 -16.91 -22.12 -47.05
N SER A 141 -15.94 -22.88 -47.59
CA SER A 141 -15.23 -23.95 -46.86
C SER A 141 -14.22 -23.37 -45.87
N ILE A 142 -13.54 -22.29 -46.27
CA ILE A 142 -12.48 -21.64 -45.48
C ILE A 142 -13.04 -21.07 -44.17
N LEU A 143 -14.21 -20.44 -44.20
CA LEU A 143 -14.82 -19.88 -42.99
C LEU A 143 -15.23 -20.96 -41.98
N LYS A 144 -15.70 -22.12 -42.46
CA LYS A 144 -16.06 -23.25 -41.59
C LYS A 144 -14.82 -23.84 -40.91
N GLU A 145 -13.74 -24.00 -41.67
CA GLU A 145 -12.46 -24.47 -41.16
C GLU A 145 -11.84 -23.48 -40.16
N ALA A 146 -11.87 -22.18 -40.45
CA ALA A 146 -11.38 -21.15 -39.54
C ALA A 146 -12.13 -21.15 -38.20
N LYS A 147 -13.46 -21.36 -38.24
CA LYS A 147 -14.29 -21.48 -37.02
C LYS A 147 -13.94 -22.72 -36.21
N GLU A 148 -13.73 -23.86 -36.87
CA GLU A 148 -13.40 -25.11 -36.17
C GLU A 148 -11.99 -25.07 -35.59
N LEU A 149 -11.03 -24.56 -36.36
CA LEU A 149 -9.66 -24.35 -35.89
C LEU A 149 -9.62 -23.37 -34.71
N GLY A 150 -10.40 -22.29 -34.76
CA GLY A 150 -10.49 -21.31 -33.68
C GLY A 150 -11.05 -21.85 -32.36
N LYS A 151 -11.81 -22.96 -32.37
CA LYS A 151 -12.32 -23.60 -31.14
C LYS A 151 -11.24 -24.43 -30.44
N VAL A 152 -10.40 -25.11 -31.21
CA VAL A 152 -9.40 -26.07 -30.72
C VAL A 152 -8.04 -25.39 -30.49
N MET A 153 -7.82 -24.20 -31.05
CA MET A 153 -6.57 -23.46 -30.96
C MET A 153 -6.33 -22.92 -29.54
N ASP A 154 -5.18 -23.29 -28.97
CA ASP A 154 -4.67 -22.68 -27.74
C ASP A 154 -3.88 -21.41 -28.07
N LEU A 155 -4.36 -20.26 -27.60
CA LEU A 155 -3.72 -18.97 -27.81
C LEU A 155 -2.45 -18.81 -26.95
N ASN A 156 -2.28 -19.62 -25.92
CA ASN A 156 -1.19 -19.46 -24.96
C ASN A 156 0.10 -20.18 -25.41
N ILE A 157 0.04 -20.99 -26.47
CA ILE A 157 1.13 -21.85 -26.91
C ILE A 157 1.27 -21.79 -28.43
N VAL A 158 2.47 -21.46 -28.90
CA VAL A 158 2.79 -21.43 -30.33
C VAL A 158 4.05 -22.23 -30.64
N ARG A 159 4.25 -22.59 -31.90
CA ARG A 159 5.52 -23.12 -32.42
C ARG A 159 5.96 -22.31 -33.63
N LEU A 160 7.27 -22.22 -33.86
CA LEU A 160 7.84 -21.62 -35.07
C LEU A 160 8.08 -22.71 -36.10
N LYS A 161 7.56 -22.51 -37.31
CA LYS A 161 7.86 -23.36 -38.47
C LYS A 161 8.85 -22.63 -39.36
N PHE A 162 10.00 -23.24 -39.57
CA PHE A 162 11.06 -22.76 -40.45
C PHE A 162 10.98 -23.51 -41.79
N THR A 163 10.90 -22.76 -42.88
CA THR A 163 10.88 -23.29 -44.25
C THR A 163 11.97 -22.60 -45.06
N ALA A 164 12.92 -23.35 -45.58
CA ALA A 164 14.01 -22.79 -46.39
C ALA A 164 13.71 -23.00 -47.88
N TYR A 165 13.89 -21.95 -48.67
CA TYR A 165 13.75 -21.92 -50.12
C TYR A 165 15.12 -21.68 -50.74
N LEU A 166 15.55 -22.59 -51.61
CA LEU A 166 16.84 -22.50 -52.29
C LEU A 166 16.68 -21.69 -53.59
N GLN A 167 17.72 -20.96 -53.98
CA GLN A 167 17.73 -20.22 -55.24
C GLN A 167 17.82 -21.18 -56.43
N ASP A 168 16.98 -20.94 -57.44
CA ASP A 168 16.97 -21.61 -58.73
C ASP A 168 17.77 -20.82 -59.78
N SER A 169 18.01 -21.43 -60.94
CA SER A 169 18.82 -20.86 -62.03
C SER A 169 18.34 -19.49 -62.55
N ASN A 170 17.07 -19.14 -62.30
CA ASN A 170 16.47 -17.86 -62.71
C ASN A 170 16.56 -16.78 -61.62
N GLY A 171 17.31 -17.03 -60.54
CA GLY A 171 17.45 -16.13 -59.41
C GLY A 171 16.27 -16.12 -58.42
N GLY A 172 15.18 -16.83 -58.72
CA GLY A 172 14.02 -16.98 -57.83
C GLY A 172 14.21 -18.07 -56.78
N PHE A 173 13.50 -17.96 -55.65
CA PHE A 173 13.54 -18.94 -54.56
C PHE A 173 12.32 -19.88 -54.63
N THR A 174 12.33 -20.90 -55.49
CA THR A 174 11.14 -21.78 -55.65
C THR A 174 11.31 -23.18 -55.05
N ARG A 175 12.55 -23.65 -54.87
CA ARG A 175 12.82 -24.99 -54.31
C ARG A 175 12.74 -25.01 -52.77
N ALA A 176 11.60 -25.41 -52.22
CA ALA A 176 11.38 -25.55 -50.78
C ALA A 176 12.00 -26.83 -50.19
N LEU A 177 12.67 -26.70 -49.03
CA LEU A 177 13.13 -27.81 -48.20
C LEU A 177 12.04 -28.26 -47.21
N LYS A 178 12.24 -29.45 -46.62
CA LYS A 178 11.32 -29.98 -45.59
C LYS A 178 11.25 -29.00 -44.40
N PRO A 179 10.04 -28.56 -44.00
CA PRO A 179 9.88 -27.62 -42.91
C PRO A 179 10.27 -28.25 -41.57
N VAL A 180 10.89 -27.46 -40.71
CA VAL A 180 11.28 -27.87 -39.34
C VAL A 180 10.51 -27.01 -38.33
N VAL A 181 9.93 -27.65 -37.33
CA VAL A 181 9.12 -26.99 -36.31
C VAL A 181 9.91 -26.92 -35.00
N SER A 182 9.89 -25.76 -34.34
CA SER A 182 10.54 -25.55 -33.04
C SER A 182 9.81 -26.24 -31.90
N ASN A 183 10.45 -26.26 -30.74
CA ASN A 183 9.77 -26.52 -29.48
C ASN A 183 8.60 -25.53 -29.26
N PRO A 184 7.55 -25.93 -28.51
CA PRO A 184 6.50 -25.02 -28.07
C PRO A 184 7.07 -23.85 -27.27
N ILE A 185 6.56 -22.66 -27.56
CA ILE A 185 6.81 -21.43 -26.85
C ILE A 185 5.53 -21.09 -26.10
N TYR A 186 5.63 -21.01 -24.78
CA TYR A 186 4.50 -20.67 -23.94
C TYR A 186 4.51 -19.18 -23.58
N ASP A 187 3.34 -18.55 -23.59
CA ASP A 187 3.18 -17.17 -23.16
C ASP A 187 3.37 -17.03 -21.64
N SER A 188 4.32 -16.19 -21.24
CA SER A 188 4.61 -15.91 -19.83
C SER A 188 3.47 -15.23 -19.06
N LYS A 189 2.53 -14.56 -19.75
CA LYS A 189 1.33 -13.99 -19.10
C LYS A 189 0.23 -15.02 -18.88
N SER A 190 0.37 -16.21 -19.46
CA SER A 190 -0.59 -17.29 -19.27
C SER A 190 -0.45 -17.91 -17.87
N PRO A 191 -1.56 -18.21 -17.18
CA PRO A 191 -1.54 -18.70 -15.79
C PRO A 191 -0.71 -19.98 -15.56
N ASN A 192 -0.60 -20.83 -16.58
CA ASN A 192 0.06 -22.13 -16.51
C ASN A 192 1.50 -22.08 -17.04
N ALA A 193 1.95 -20.92 -17.52
CA ALA A 193 3.22 -20.77 -18.21
C ALA A 193 4.07 -19.60 -17.73
N SER A 194 3.60 -18.86 -16.72
CA SER A 194 4.43 -17.96 -15.95
C SER A 194 5.61 -18.72 -15.35
N ASN A 195 6.79 -18.10 -15.42
CA ASN A 195 7.97 -18.64 -14.76
C ASN A 195 7.72 -18.64 -13.23
N LEU A 196 8.05 -19.74 -12.56
CA LEU A 196 7.96 -19.81 -11.11
C LEU A 196 9.16 -19.08 -10.52
N LYS A 197 8.90 -18.15 -9.59
CA LYS A 197 9.95 -17.41 -8.91
C LYS A 197 9.58 -17.15 -7.46
N ILE A 198 10.52 -17.45 -6.56
CA ILE A 198 10.40 -17.08 -5.16
C ILE A 198 10.98 -15.67 -4.98
N SER A 199 10.11 -14.71 -4.65
CA SER A 199 10.52 -13.33 -4.41
C SER A 199 11.21 -13.23 -3.05
N ARG A 200 10.51 -13.56 -1.96
CA ARG A 200 11.02 -13.46 -0.58
C ARG A 200 10.40 -14.54 0.33
N MET A 201 11.05 -14.79 1.45
CA MET A 201 10.57 -15.66 2.53
C MET A 201 10.74 -14.92 3.85
N ASP A 202 9.86 -15.14 4.81
CA ASP A 202 9.94 -14.55 6.15
C ASP A 202 11.03 -15.19 7.00
N LYS A 203 11.18 -16.51 6.92
CA LYS A 203 12.17 -17.34 7.63
C LYS A 203 12.97 -18.14 6.63
N THR A 204 14.29 -18.12 6.78
CA THR A 204 15.23 -18.92 5.97
C THR A 204 15.86 -20.06 6.77
N CYS A 205 15.38 -20.29 7.99
CA CYS A 205 15.78 -21.40 8.84
C CYS A 205 14.60 -21.95 9.66
N GLY A 206 14.71 -23.18 10.12
CA GLY A 206 13.68 -23.87 10.90
C GLY A 206 14.22 -25.08 11.64
N SER A 207 13.40 -25.66 12.51
CA SER A 207 13.72 -26.86 13.30
C SER A 207 13.77 -28.11 12.42
N VAL A 208 14.68 -29.03 12.74
CA VAL A 208 14.79 -30.35 12.10
C VAL A 208 13.52 -31.21 12.17
N LEU A 209 12.69 -30.98 13.19
CA LEU A 209 11.42 -31.69 13.36
C LEU A 209 10.35 -31.25 12.34
N GLY A 210 10.59 -30.15 11.61
CA GLY A 210 9.59 -29.54 10.74
C GLY A 210 8.43 -28.93 11.52
N GLY A 211 7.40 -28.49 10.78
CA GLY A 211 6.18 -27.90 11.34
C GLY A 211 6.23 -26.39 11.55
N ASP A 212 7.34 -25.73 11.21
CA ASP A 212 7.45 -24.27 11.28
C ASP A 212 6.64 -23.62 10.15
N GLU A 213 5.76 -22.69 10.51
CA GLU A 213 5.00 -21.91 9.54
C GLU A 213 5.90 -20.83 8.91
N ILE A 214 5.92 -20.82 7.57
CA ILE A 214 6.69 -19.93 6.70
C ILE A 214 5.76 -19.22 5.73
N PHE A 215 5.98 -17.92 5.57
CA PHE A 215 5.33 -17.06 4.59
C PHE A 215 6.24 -16.88 3.38
N LEU A 216 5.83 -17.44 2.24
CA LEU A 216 6.58 -17.38 0.99
C LEU A 216 5.87 -16.46 -0.01
N LEU A 217 6.55 -15.38 -0.41
CA LEU A 217 6.12 -14.48 -1.47
C LEU A 217 6.67 -14.94 -2.81
N CYS A 218 5.80 -15.13 -3.80
CA CYS A 218 6.13 -15.65 -5.12
C CYS A 218 5.43 -14.89 -6.24
N ASP A 219 5.90 -15.12 -7.46
CA ASP A 219 5.18 -14.69 -8.66
C ASP A 219 3.90 -15.53 -8.84
N LYS A 220 3.08 -15.19 -9.85
CA LYS A 220 1.74 -15.76 -10.02
C LYS A 220 1.75 -17.30 -10.11
N VAL A 221 1.13 -17.95 -9.13
CA VAL A 221 0.94 -19.42 -9.03
C VAL A 221 -0.53 -19.83 -9.06
N GLN A 222 -0.78 -21.11 -9.36
CA GLN A 222 -2.11 -21.70 -9.28
C GLN A 222 -2.22 -22.60 -8.06
N LYS A 223 -3.25 -22.38 -7.24
CA LYS A 223 -3.44 -23.09 -5.96
C LYS A 223 -3.52 -24.63 -6.10
N ASP A 224 -3.99 -25.13 -7.25
CA ASP A 224 -4.20 -26.56 -7.48
C ASP A 224 -3.01 -27.23 -8.20
N ASP A 225 -2.04 -26.44 -8.70
CA ASP A 225 -0.91 -26.90 -9.52
C ASP A 225 0.42 -26.32 -9.01
N ILE A 226 0.61 -26.33 -7.69
CA ILE A 226 1.82 -25.85 -7.03
C ILE A 226 2.18 -26.74 -5.85
N GLU A 227 3.46 -26.97 -5.67
CA GLU A 227 4.07 -27.64 -4.51
C GLU A 227 5.42 -26.96 -4.17
N ILE A 228 5.83 -27.06 -2.92
CA ILE A 228 7.10 -26.49 -2.43
C ILE A 228 8.02 -27.67 -2.15
N ARG A 229 9.11 -27.79 -2.90
CA ARG A 229 10.06 -28.91 -2.81
C ARG A 229 11.31 -28.47 -2.05
N PHE A 230 11.62 -29.18 -0.99
CA PHE A 230 12.88 -29.15 -0.26
C PHE A 230 13.73 -30.31 -0.75
N TYR A 231 15.00 -30.08 -1.02
CA TYR A 231 15.91 -31.13 -1.44
C TYR A 231 17.36 -30.82 -1.12
N GLU A 232 18.16 -31.87 -1.04
CA GLU A 232 19.60 -31.83 -0.85
C GLU A 232 20.27 -32.62 -1.99
N GLU A 233 21.35 -32.07 -2.56
CA GLU A 233 22.08 -32.72 -3.64
C GLU A 233 23.30 -33.44 -3.06
N ASP A 234 23.13 -34.71 -2.69
CA ASP A 234 24.23 -35.60 -2.27
C ASP A 234 24.56 -36.66 -3.33
N GLU A 235 25.82 -37.08 -3.40
CA GLU A 235 26.36 -38.00 -4.42
C GLU A 235 25.78 -39.44 -4.38
N GLU A 236 25.11 -39.85 -3.30
CA GLU A 236 24.61 -41.23 -3.10
C GLU A 236 23.08 -41.37 -2.96
N GLY A 237 22.31 -40.29 -3.13
CA GLY A 237 20.85 -40.34 -3.10
C GLY A 237 20.27 -39.16 -2.34
N GLY A 238 20.02 -38.06 -3.06
CA GLY A 238 19.51 -36.82 -2.48
C GLY A 238 18.16 -36.99 -1.77
N TRP A 239 18.03 -36.35 -0.62
CA TRP A 239 16.77 -36.24 0.10
C TRP A 239 15.82 -35.28 -0.61
N GLU A 240 14.54 -35.61 -0.69
CA GLU A 240 13.49 -34.67 -1.08
C GLU A 240 12.26 -34.76 -0.17
N ALA A 241 11.68 -33.62 0.15
CA ALA A 241 10.44 -33.51 0.91
C ALA A 241 9.61 -32.32 0.43
N PHE A 242 8.32 -32.31 0.78
CA PHE A 242 7.39 -31.27 0.34
C PHE A 242 6.84 -30.49 1.54
N GLY A 243 6.75 -29.16 1.38
CA GLY A 243 6.07 -28.31 2.36
C GLY A 243 4.59 -28.63 2.44
N ASP A 244 4.05 -28.68 3.65
CA ASP A 244 2.64 -28.98 3.90
C ASP A 244 1.80 -27.71 3.87
N PHE A 245 0.81 -27.65 2.98
CA PHE A 245 -0.15 -26.56 2.86
C PHE A 245 -1.39 -26.99 2.08
N SER A 246 -2.50 -26.32 2.34
CA SER A 246 -3.76 -26.48 1.61
C SER A 246 -3.94 -25.40 0.52
N PRO A 247 -4.78 -25.63 -0.51
CA PRO A 247 -5.09 -24.61 -1.52
C PRO A 247 -5.68 -23.32 -0.93
N THR A 248 -6.20 -23.35 0.29
CA THR A 248 -6.68 -22.18 1.05
C THR A 248 -5.56 -21.26 1.51
N ASP A 249 -4.36 -21.81 1.70
CA ASP A 249 -3.19 -21.11 2.23
C ASP A 249 -2.44 -20.36 1.11
N VAL A 250 -2.87 -20.56 -0.14
CA VAL A 250 -2.39 -19.81 -1.31
C VAL A 250 -3.14 -18.48 -1.39
N HIS A 251 -2.54 -17.42 -0.84
CA HIS A 251 -3.12 -16.09 -0.80
C HIS A 251 -3.01 -15.39 -2.15
N LYS A 252 -4.18 -15.21 -2.80
CA LYS A 252 -4.36 -14.42 -4.03
C LYS A 252 -3.36 -14.74 -5.16
N GLN A 253 -2.88 -15.98 -5.27
CA GLN A 253 -1.90 -16.44 -6.28
C GLN A 253 -0.47 -15.88 -6.15
N TYR A 254 -0.15 -15.08 -5.13
CA TYR A 254 1.17 -14.42 -5.01
C TYR A 254 1.88 -14.69 -3.67
N ALA A 255 1.21 -15.39 -2.76
CA ALA A 255 1.84 -15.84 -1.53
C ALA A 255 1.32 -17.22 -1.14
N ILE A 256 2.16 -17.99 -0.45
CA ILE A 256 1.84 -19.31 0.07
C ILE A 256 2.29 -19.33 1.52
N VAL A 257 1.39 -19.70 2.42
CA VAL A 257 1.74 -20.05 3.79
C VAL A 257 1.82 -21.57 3.87
N PHE A 258 2.94 -22.09 4.37
CA PHE A 258 3.15 -23.54 4.45
C PHE A 258 3.95 -23.91 5.69
N LYS A 259 3.92 -25.19 6.06
CA LYS A 259 4.71 -25.77 7.14
C LYS A 259 5.90 -26.53 6.58
N THR A 260 7.07 -26.34 7.20
CA THR A 260 8.29 -27.04 6.80
C THR A 260 8.15 -28.55 6.98
N PRO A 261 8.64 -29.38 6.03
CA PRO A 261 8.70 -30.81 6.23
C PRO A 261 9.76 -31.16 7.31
N PRO A 262 9.60 -32.30 8.00
CA PRO A 262 10.67 -32.83 8.85
C PRO A 262 11.88 -33.21 8.00
N TYR A 263 13.08 -32.93 8.50
CA TYR A 263 14.32 -33.37 7.87
C TYR A 263 14.51 -34.88 8.06
N HIS A 264 15.22 -35.57 7.16
CA HIS A 264 15.36 -37.03 7.21
C HIS A 264 16.09 -37.52 8.47
N SER A 265 16.99 -36.71 9.02
CA SER A 265 17.70 -37.00 10.27
C SER A 265 17.27 -36.05 11.38
N ALA A 266 16.55 -36.56 12.39
CA ALA A 266 16.10 -35.76 13.53
C ALA A 266 17.25 -35.35 14.48
N GLU A 267 18.40 -36.01 14.40
CA GLU A 267 19.57 -35.80 15.26
C GLU A 267 20.73 -35.20 14.46
N ILE A 268 20.68 -33.90 14.17
CA ILE A 268 21.83 -33.17 13.62
C ILE A 268 22.58 -32.48 14.76
N GLU A 269 23.92 -32.46 14.71
CA GLU A 269 24.75 -31.70 15.68
C GLU A 269 25.02 -30.27 15.21
N ARG A 270 25.01 -30.04 13.89
CA ARG A 270 25.30 -28.76 13.25
C ARG A 270 24.18 -28.39 12.28
N PRO A 271 23.95 -27.09 12.03
CA PRO A 271 22.94 -26.66 11.06
C PRO A 271 23.24 -27.18 9.65
N VAL A 272 22.22 -27.70 8.98
CA VAL A 272 22.33 -28.25 7.61
C VAL A 272 21.60 -27.34 6.63
N THR A 273 22.25 -26.99 5.52
CA THR A 273 21.67 -26.13 4.47
C THR A 273 21.14 -26.97 3.32
N VAL A 274 19.83 -26.90 3.11
CA VAL A 274 19.13 -27.55 1.98
C VAL A 274 18.65 -26.51 0.98
N PHE A 275 18.19 -26.96 -0.18
CA PHE A 275 17.57 -26.12 -1.21
C PHE A 275 16.05 -26.22 -1.18
N LEU A 276 15.39 -25.10 -1.41
CA LEU A 276 13.95 -24.94 -1.49
C LEU A 276 13.60 -24.32 -2.84
N GLN A 277 12.68 -24.95 -3.58
CA GLN A 277 12.16 -24.41 -4.84
C GLN A 277 10.64 -24.61 -4.95
N LEU A 278 9.99 -23.74 -5.72
CA LEU A 278 8.60 -23.94 -6.14
C LEU A 278 8.58 -24.90 -7.32
N LYS A 279 7.61 -25.82 -7.37
CA LYS A 279 7.45 -26.77 -8.46
C LYS A 279 5.98 -26.90 -8.85
N ARG A 280 5.69 -27.02 -10.16
CA ARG A 280 4.33 -27.32 -10.66
C ARG A 280 4.07 -28.82 -10.67
N LYS A 281 2.90 -29.25 -10.20
CA LYS A 281 2.53 -30.68 -10.11
C LYS A 281 2.38 -31.33 -11.48
N LYS A 282 1.78 -30.63 -12.45
CA LYS A 282 1.47 -31.17 -13.78
C LYS A 282 2.64 -31.05 -14.76
N ALA A 283 3.29 -29.89 -14.78
CA ALA A 283 4.31 -29.57 -15.78
C ALA A 283 5.74 -29.89 -15.31
N GLY A 284 5.95 -30.06 -13.99
CA GLY A 284 7.28 -30.30 -13.41
C GLY A 284 8.22 -29.09 -13.46
N ASP A 285 7.75 -27.93 -13.95
CA ASP A 285 8.54 -26.70 -13.97
C ASP A 285 8.93 -26.32 -12.54
N SER A 286 10.18 -25.89 -12.35
CA SER A 286 10.72 -25.50 -11.04
C SER A 286 11.27 -24.08 -11.07
N SER A 287 11.22 -23.38 -9.94
CA SER A 287 11.86 -22.07 -9.77
C SER A 287 13.35 -22.19 -9.49
N ASP A 288 14.07 -21.08 -9.56
CA ASP A 288 15.42 -21.00 -9.01
C ASP A 288 15.41 -21.42 -7.52
N PRO A 289 16.37 -22.25 -7.07
CA PRO A 289 16.42 -22.72 -5.69
C PRO A 289 16.88 -21.61 -4.74
N LYS A 290 16.31 -21.61 -3.53
CA LYS A 290 16.74 -20.78 -2.40
C LYS A 290 17.27 -21.66 -1.28
N GLN A 291 18.26 -21.17 -0.55
CA GLN A 291 18.81 -21.90 0.59
C GLN A 291 17.89 -21.81 1.80
N PHE A 292 17.75 -22.92 2.52
CA PHE A 292 17.04 -23.03 3.78
C PHE A 292 17.87 -23.82 4.78
N THR A 293 17.99 -23.36 6.02
CA THR A 293 18.85 -24.00 7.03
C THR A 293 18.04 -24.70 8.11
N TYR A 294 18.20 -26.02 8.24
CA TYR A 294 17.68 -26.79 9.35
C TYR A 294 18.59 -26.64 10.58
N ILE A 295 17.98 -26.36 11.73
CA ILE A 295 18.66 -26.12 13.01
C ILE A 295 18.39 -27.30 13.96
N PRO A 296 19.41 -27.79 14.69
CA PRO A 296 19.24 -28.84 15.70
C PRO A 296 18.22 -28.47 16.77
N HIS A 297 17.38 -29.43 17.14
CA HIS A 297 16.43 -29.25 18.23
C HIS A 297 17.12 -29.41 19.59
N VAL A 298 17.45 -28.28 20.24
CA VAL A 298 17.97 -28.27 21.61
C VAL A 298 16.80 -28.47 22.58
N GLN A 299 16.61 -29.70 23.10
CA GLN A 299 15.72 -29.93 24.24
C GLN A 299 16.35 -29.34 25.49
N ASP A 300 15.94 -28.13 25.87
CA ASP A 300 16.39 -27.48 27.10
C ASP A 300 15.69 -28.10 28.34
N LYS A 301 15.96 -29.39 28.58
CA LYS A 301 15.52 -30.10 29.78
C LYS A 301 16.19 -29.54 31.05
N GLU A 302 17.35 -28.90 30.90
CA GLU A 302 18.20 -28.45 32.01
C GLU A 302 17.77 -27.07 32.55
N GLU A 303 17.33 -26.13 31.70
CA GLU A 303 16.79 -24.84 32.17
C GLU A 303 15.40 -24.99 32.82
N VAL A 304 14.57 -25.93 32.33
CA VAL A 304 13.27 -26.29 32.93
C VAL A 304 13.45 -26.94 34.30
N LEU A 305 14.46 -27.80 34.48
CA LEU A 305 14.81 -28.38 35.78
C LEU A 305 15.36 -27.32 36.75
N ARG A 306 16.19 -26.38 36.28
CA ARG A 306 16.65 -25.22 37.07
C ARG A 306 15.49 -24.33 37.53
N LYS A 307 14.45 -24.15 36.71
CA LYS A 307 13.24 -23.39 37.10
C LYS A 307 12.35 -24.16 38.09
N LYS A 308 12.31 -25.50 38.02
CA LYS A 308 11.57 -26.35 38.99
C LYS A 308 12.28 -26.53 40.33
N GLN A 309 13.62 -26.41 40.39
CA GLN A 309 14.42 -26.59 41.61
C GLN A 309 14.75 -25.29 42.35
N LYS A 310 13.92 -24.24 42.29
CA LYS A 310 14.05 -23.15 43.27
C LYS A 310 13.57 -23.66 44.64
N PRO A 311 14.45 -23.83 45.66
CA PRO A 311 14.00 -24.20 46.99
C PRO A 311 13.24 -23.01 47.59
N LEU A 312 12.11 -23.28 48.26
CA LEU A 312 11.42 -22.28 49.08
C LEU A 312 12.39 -21.75 50.16
N PRO A 313 12.40 -20.43 50.45
CA PRO A 313 13.23 -19.89 51.50
C PRO A 313 12.81 -20.48 52.86
N HIS A 314 13.79 -21.06 53.55
CA HIS A 314 13.66 -21.58 54.91
C HIS A 314 13.27 -20.43 55.86
N TYR A 315 12.07 -20.52 56.44
CA TYR A 315 11.61 -19.62 57.50
C TYR A 315 12.05 -20.21 58.84
N GLU A 316 12.99 -19.57 59.54
CA GLU A 316 13.28 -19.90 60.94
C GLU A 316 12.11 -19.46 61.83
N PRO A 317 11.49 -20.36 62.62
CA PRO A 317 10.53 -19.96 63.63
C PRO A 317 11.24 -19.34 64.82
N TRP A 318 11.04 -18.04 65.00
CA TRP A 318 11.31 -17.29 66.22
C TRP A 318 10.80 -18.04 67.46
N ARG A 319 11.70 -18.32 68.43
CA ARG A 319 11.33 -18.68 69.81
C ARG A 319 10.79 -17.45 70.52
N GLY A 320 9.48 -17.40 70.74
CA GLY A 320 8.83 -16.52 71.71
C GLY A 320 7.85 -17.35 72.53
N GLY A 321 8.04 -17.39 73.85
CA GLY A 321 7.31 -18.27 74.74
C GLY A 321 5.85 -17.90 75.00
N GLY A 322 5.15 -18.83 75.64
CA GLY A 322 3.92 -18.54 76.38
C GLY A 322 2.70 -19.38 75.99
N GLY A 323 2.37 -20.36 76.84
CA GLY A 323 0.98 -20.58 77.28
C GLY A 323 0.05 -21.42 76.41
N GLY A 324 -0.17 -22.67 76.85
CA GLY A 324 -1.52 -23.12 77.24
C GLY A 324 -2.47 -23.70 76.19
N GLY A 325 -2.84 -24.97 76.40
CA GLY A 325 -4.07 -25.63 75.88
C GLY A 325 -3.94 -26.18 74.46
N GLY A 326 -4.15 -27.46 74.16
CA GLY A 326 -5.04 -28.46 74.75
C GLY A 326 -6.06 -28.88 73.68
N GLY A 327 -5.94 -30.11 73.15
CA GLY A 327 -6.92 -30.73 72.23
C GLY A 327 -6.26 -31.41 71.03
N ARG A 328 -5.85 -32.69 71.14
CA ARG A 328 -6.61 -33.94 70.90
C ARG A 328 -7.18 -34.12 69.46
N GLY A 329 -6.71 -35.21 68.84
CA GLY A 329 -7.39 -35.96 67.77
C GLY A 329 -6.70 -35.78 66.41
N GLY A 330 -6.15 -36.80 65.74
CA GLY A 330 -6.11 -38.24 65.97
C GLY A 330 -5.78 -38.94 64.64
N GLY A 331 -4.96 -39.98 64.72
CA GLY A 331 -4.75 -40.98 63.66
C GLY A 331 -3.79 -40.58 62.54
N GLY A 332 -2.77 -41.34 62.16
CA GLY A 332 -2.42 -42.70 62.56
C GLY A 332 -1.52 -43.32 61.48
N ALA A 333 -0.51 -44.07 61.93
CA ALA A 333 0.40 -44.96 61.19
C ALA A 333 1.35 -44.27 60.17
N GLY A 334 2.67 -44.22 60.37
CA GLY A 334 3.58 -45.20 60.98
C GLY A 334 4.14 -46.09 59.86
N GLY A 335 5.44 -46.28 59.65
CA GLY A 335 6.63 -45.81 60.35
C GLY A 335 7.83 -46.65 59.88
N PHE A 336 9.03 -46.19 60.29
CA PHE A 336 10.28 -46.94 60.44
C PHE A 336 11.01 -47.41 59.17
N GLY A 337 12.33 -47.27 59.03
CA GLY A 337 13.34 -46.80 59.96
C GLY A 337 14.76 -46.96 59.39
N GLY A 338 15.74 -46.45 60.13
CA GLY A 338 17.18 -46.63 59.92
C GLY A 338 17.87 -45.36 59.40
N GLY A 339 18.80 -44.69 60.08
CA GLY A 339 19.53 -45.00 61.31
C GLY A 339 21.02 -44.68 61.10
N GLY A 340 21.57 -43.80 61.94
CA GLY A 340 23.02 -43.63 62.23
C GLY A 340 23.84 -42.97 61.11
N GLY A 341 24.47 -41.81 61.31
CA GLY A 341 25.61 -41.60 62.23
C GLY A 341 26.88 -41.77 61.40
N GLY A 342 27.76 -40.81 61.17
CA GLY A 342 28.35 -39.79 62.03
C GLY A 342 29.81 -39.66 61.54
N GLY A 343 30.40 -38.46 61.57
CA GLY A 343 31.79 -38.31 61.15
C GLY A 343 32.15 -36.89 60.75
N ARG A 344 32.53 -36.08 61.74
CA ARG A 344 33.22 -34.80 61.60
C ARG A 344 34.62 -35.08 61.02
N GLU A 345 35.11 -34.24 60.11
CA GLU A 345 36.30 -33.40 60.37
C GLU A 345 36.61 -32.45 59.21
N SER A 346 37.25 -31.36 59.60
CA SER A 346 37.46 -30.13 58.87
C SER A 346 38.83 -30.12 58.19
N THR A 347 38.94 -29.34 57.10
CA THR A 347 40.18 -28.73 56.54
C THR A 347 41.19 -29.71 55.92
N PHE A 348 41.80 -29.51 54.74
CA PHE A 348 42.45 -28.32 54.19
C PHE A 348 42.85 -28.61 52.71
N CYS A 349 42.88 -27.56 51.87
CA CYS A 349 43.65 -27.28 50.62
C CYS A 349 44.13 -28.43 49.69
N PHE A 350 44.19 -28.34 48.36
CA PHE A 350 44.64 -27.36 47.36
C PHE A 350 44.03 -27.86 46.01
N TYR A 351 43.80 -27.10 44.95
CA TYR A 351 44.79 -26.57 43.99
C TYR A 351 43.93 -25.94 42.88
N ASN A 352 44.21 -24.71 42.45
CA ASN A 352 44.42 -24.42 41.04
C ASN A 352 44.87 -22.96 40.84
N LYS A 353 46.19 -22.84 40.67
CA LYS A 353 46.87 -21.80 39.89
C LYS A 353 46.47 -22.05 38.43
N VAL A 354 46.10 -21.04 37.63
CA VAL A 354 47.05 -20.32 36.76
C VAL A 354 46.70 -18.83 36.63
N GLN A 355 47.77 -18.03 36.72
CA GLN A 355 47.99 -16.58 36.52
C GLN A 355 47.32 -15.99 35.26
N SER A 356 46.65 -14.83 35.26
CA SER A 356 47.05 -13.42 35.52
C SER A 356 47.35 -12.61 34.25
N SER A 357 46.62 -11.51 34.03
CA SER A 357 47.23 -10.17 33.89
C SER A 357 46.21 -9.01 33.88
N HIS A 358 46.42 -8.08 34.84
CA HIS A 358 46.13 -6.63 34.86
C HIS A 358 44.68 -6.09 34.92
N SER A 359 44.22 -5.72 36.13
CA SER A 359 44.09 -4.31 36.59
C SER A 359 42.91 -4.02 37.55
N LYS A 360 43.29 -3.65 38.79
CA LYS A 360 42.73 -2.62 39.71
C LYS A 360 41.28 -2.72 40.26
N ASN A 361 41.24 -2.97 41.57
CA ASN A 361 40.26 -2.59 42.61
C ASN A 361 39.32 -1.39 42.32
N ILE A 362 38.02 -1.59 42.55
CA ILE A 362 37.08 -0.58 43.09
C ILE A 362 36.21 -1.24 44.18
N LYS A 363 36.03 -0.51 45.29
CA LYS A 363 35.47 -0.90 46.60
C LYS A 363 34.00 -1.37 46.56
N TYR A 364 33.67 -2.41 47.34
CA TYR A 364 32.31 -2.85 47.67
C TYR A 364 31.85 -2.21 48.99
N ASP A 365 30.96 -1.22 48.92
CA ASP A 365 30.27 -0.64 50.11
C ASP A 365 28.76 -0.44 49.87
N GLN A 366 28.19 -1.13 48.88
CA GLN A 366 26.84 -0.90 48.35
C GLN A 366 25.67 -1.68 48.99
N PRO A 367 25.81 -2.85 49.66
CA PRO A 367 24.64 -3.64 50.08
C PRO A 367 23.83 -3.04 51.25
N ALA A 368 24.49 -2.44 52.25
CA ALA A 368 23.83 -1.99 53.49
C ALA A 368 22.92 -0.76 53.28
N ALA A 369 23.32 0.15 52.39
CA ALA A 369 22.54 1.35 52.06
C ALA A 369 21.23 1.04 51.31
N LEU A 370 21.22 -0.05 50.52
CA LEU A 370 20.03 -0.49 49.77
C LEU A 370 18.95 -1.07 50.70
N HIS A 371 19.34 -1.87 51.70
CA HIS A 371 18.41 -2.41 52.70
C HIS A 371 17.73 -1.30 53.53
N SER A 372 18.48 -0.28 53.94
CA SER A 372 17.93 0.86 54.70
C SER A 372 16.86 1.64 53.92
N ARG A 373 17.10 1.89 52.63
CA ARG A 373 16.14 2.57 51.73
C ARG A 373 14.88 1.75 51.50
N ALA A 374 15.00 0.44 51.32
CA ALA A 374 13.85 -0.45 51.14
C ALA A 374 12.96 -0.47 52.40
N SER A 375 13.56 -0.56 53.59
CA SER A 375 12.82 -0.53 54.86
C SER A 375 12.18 0.83 55.16
N GLN A 376 12.77 1.94 54.68
CA GLN A 376 12.17 3.27 54.81
C GLN A 376 10.96 3.46 53.88
N SER A 377 11.06 3.00 52.63
CA SER A 377 9.96 3.02 51.66
C SER A 377 8.76 2.17 52.12
N ALA A 378 9.03 0.99 52.70
CA ALA A 378 8.00 0.13 53.26
C ALA A 378 7.25 0.80 54.43
N ARG A 379 7.98 1.47 55.34
CA ARG A 379 7.37 2.22 56.46
C ARG A 379 6.52 3.39 55.98
N GLN A 380 6.98 4.12 54.98
CA GLN A 380 6.21 5.22 54.37
C GLN A 380 4.93 4.69 53.72
N THR A 381 5.01 3.59 52.96
CA THR A 381 3.85 2.96 52.31
C THR A 381 2.83 2.46 53.35
N ALA A 382 3.28 1.85 54.45
CA ALA A 382 2.41 1.42 55.54
C ALA A 382 1.71 2.60 56.22
N ALA A 383 2.42 3.71 56.45
CA ALA A 383 1.83 4.92 57.02
C ALA A 383 0.75 5.53 56.12
N ALA A 384 0.97 5.58 54.80
CA ALA A 384 -0.07 6.03 53.86
C ALA A 384 -1.27 5.10 53.81
N LEU A 385 -1.08 3.79 53.95
CA LEU A 385 -2.19 2.83 54.00
C LEU A 385 -3.07 3.08 55.24
N LEU A 386 -2.45 3.33 56.39
CA LEU A 386 -3.18 3.68 57.62
C LEU A 386 -3.91 5.02 57.49
N GLN A 387 -3.29 6.01 56.83
CA GLN A 387 -3.91 7.29 56.56
C GLN A 387 -5.06 7.18 55.54
N TYR A 388 -4.95 6.29 54.55
CA TYR A 388 -6.03 5.97 53.62
C TYR A 388 -7.23 5.35 54.34
N CYS A 389 -7.01 4.39 55.24
CA CYS A 389 -8.08 3.76 56.02
C CYS A 389 -8.83 4.75 56.93
N SER A 390 -8.19 5.85 57.33
CA SER A 390 -8.81 6.89 58.17
C SER A 390 -9.46 8.02 57.38
N THR A 391 -8.93 8.36 56.20
CA THR A 391 -9.41 9.50 55.39
C THR A 391 -10.27 9.10 54.19
N GLY A 392 -10.19 7.85 53.73
CA GLY A 392 -10.81 7.37 52.49
C GLY A 392 -10.18 7.93 51.21
N ASP A 393 -9.09 8.70 51.33
CA ASP A 393 -8.51 9.47 50.22
C ASP A 393 -7.36 8.71 49.54
N ALA A 394 -7.64 8.16 48.35
CA ALA A 394 -6.66 7.40 47.57
C ALA A 394 -5.44 8.23 47.13
N ARG A 395 -5.50 9.57 47.20
CA ARG A 395 -4.37 10.44 46.84
C ARG A 395 -3.14 10.21 47.69
N VAL A 396 -3.32 9.86 48.98
CA VAL A 396 -2.21 9.65 49.91
C VAL A 396 -1.38 8.42 49.51
N LEU A 397 -2.04 7.37 49.04
CA LEU A 397 -1.38 6.17 48.51
C LEU A 397 -0.63 6.47 47.20
N LEU A 398 -1.31 7.14 46.27
CA LEU A 398 -0.73 7.53 44.98
C LEU A 398 0.44 8.51 45.14
N ALA A 399 0.40 9.37 46.15
CA ALA A 399 1.48 10.29 46.49
C ALA A 399 2.78 9.59 46.92
N ILE A 400 2.73 8.39 47.53
CA ILE A 400 3.95 7.66 47.85
C ILE A 400 4.49 6.92 46.62
N GLN A 401 3.60 6.39 45.80
CA GLN A 401 3.93 5.59 44.62
C GLN A 401 4.00 6.39 43.31
N ARG A 402 4.26 7.70 43.38
CA ARG A 402 4.27 8.61 42.20
C ARG A 402 5.15 8.13 41.05
N HIS A 403 6.27 7.47 41.36
CA HIS A 403 7.19 6.93 40.35
C HIS A 403 6.56 5.81 39.50
N LEU A 404 5.54 5.11 40.01
CA LEU A 404 4.82 4.07 39.28
C LEU A 404 3.78 4.63 38.31
N CYS A 405 3.35 5.89 38.47
CA CYS A 405 2.39 6.54 37.58
C CYS A 405 2.93 6.78 36.16
N GLY A 406 4.25 6.70 35.96
CA GLY A 406 4.91 6.81 34.66
C GLY A 406 5.27 5.47 34.01
N VAL A 407 5.02 4.34 34.67
CA VAL A 407 5.33 3.01 34.13
C VAL A 407 4.39 2.71 32.97
N GLN A 408 4.92 2.14 31.90
CA GLN A 408 4.17 1.78 30.71
C GLN A 408 3.93 0.27 30.64
N ASP A 409 2.76 -0.14 30.16
CA ASP A 409 2.45 -1.54 29.88
C ASP A 409 3.03 -2.01 28.53
N GLY A 410 2.68 -3.22 28.08
CA GLY A 410 3.14 -3.77 26.80
C GLY A 410 2.70 -3.00 25.55
N ASN A 411 1.74 -2.08 25.67
CA ASN A 411 1.27 -1.19 24.60
C ASN A 411 1.85 0.23 24.73
N GLY A 412 2.66 0.48 25.76
CA GLY A 412 3.17 1.82 26.07
C GLY A 412 2.19 2.67 26.88
N ASP A 413 1.07 2.11 27.37
CA ASP A 413 0.04 2.87 28.08
C ASP A 413 0.44 3.06 29.55
N THR A 414 0.38 4.31 30.03
CA THR A 414 0.56 4.62 31.46
C THR A 414 -0.74 4.35 32.23
N PRO A 415 -0.70 4.26 33.58
CA PRO A 415 -1.92 4.19 34.39
C PRO A 415 -2.96 5.26 34.07
N LEU A 416 -2.52 6.45 33.64
CA LEU A 416 -3.41 7.52 33.21
C LEU A 416 -4.09 7.20 31.86
N HIS A 417 -3.39 6.58 30.90
CA HIS A 417 -4.00 6.10 29.65
C HIS A 417 -5.09 5.07 29.94
N LEU A 418 -4.78 4.06 30.77
CA LEU A 418 -5.73 3.00 31.14
C LEU A 418 -6.97 3.55 31.86
N ALA A 419 -6.79 4.49 32.79
CA ALA A 419 -7.90 5.12 33.49
C ALA A 419 -8.85 5.86 32.53
N ILE A 420 -8.29 6.52 31.50
CA ILE A 420 -9.06 7.21 30.45
C ILE A 420 -9.76 6.21 29.53
N ILE A 421 -9.08 5.14 29.10
CA ILE A 421 -9.66 4.08 28.26
C ILE A 421 -10.87 3.44 28.95
N HIS A 422 -10.76 3.18 30.26
CA HIS A 422 -11.83 2.62 31.08
C HIS A 422 -12.82 3.66 31.64
N GLN A 423 -12.69 4.93 31.24
CA GLN A 423 -13.60 6.05 31.57
C GLN A 423 -13.81 6.27 33.08
N GLN A 424 -12.78 6.00 33.89
CA GLN A 424 -12.85 6.10 35.35
C GLN A 424 -12.61 7.55 35.82
N THR A 425 -13.58 8.43 35.61
CA THR A 425 -13.48 9.87 35.89
C THR A 425 -13.00 10.20 37.32
N GLY A 426 -13.49 9.48 38.33
CA GLY A 426 -13.05 9.65 39.72
C GLY A 426 -11.56 9.38 39.91
N VAL A 427 -11.06 8.25 39.37
CA VAL A 427 -9.64 7.87 39.46
C VAL A 427 -8.77 8.84 38.67
N ILE A 428 -9.21 9.27 37.49
CA ILE A 428 -8.51 10.25 36.66
C ILE A 428 -8.30 11.57 37.41
N GLN A 429 -9.33 12.11 38.08
CA GLN A 429 -9.23 13.35 38.83
C GLN A 429 -8.23 13.24 40.00
N GLN A 430 -8.23 12.10 40.72
CA GLN A 430 -7.28 11.87 41.80
C GLN A 430 -5.83 11.73 41.29
N LEU A 431 -5.63 11.05 40.16
CA LEU A 431 -4.34 10.95 39.49
C LEU A 431 -3.84 12.33 39.01
N ILE A 432 -4.69 13.12 38.36
CA ILE A 432 -4.31 14.46 37.89
C ILE A 432 -3.95 15.38 39.08
N GLN A 433 -4.75 15.37 40.15
CA GLN A 433 -4.47 16.21 41.32
C GLN A 433 -3.16 15.83 42.03
N THR A 434 -2.86 14.54 42.12
CA THR A 434 -1.60 14.06 42.71
C THR A 434 -0.39 14.38 41.83
N LEU A 435 -0.55 14.36 40.50
CA LEU A 435 0.48 14.75 39.54
C LEU A 435 0.72 16.27 39.57
N LEU A 436 -0.32 17.09 39.68
CA LEU A 436 -0.23 18.56 39.79
C LEU A 436 0.48 19.03 41.06
N SER A 437 0.36 18.27 42.15
CA SER A 437 1.03 18.57 43.42
C SER A 437 2.55 18.27 43.37
N SER A 438 3.06 17.75 42.26
CA SER A 438 4.45 17.32 42.07
C SER A 438 5.18 18.22 41.07
N GLN A 439 6.48 18.47 41.28
CA GLN A 439 7.34 19.25 40.37
C GLN A 439 7.74 18.49 39.08
N GLN A 440 6.96 17.50 38.63
CA GLN A 440 7.27 16.66 37.46
C GLN A 440 6.18 16.80 36.38
N PRO A 441 6.26 17.82 35.50
CA PRO A 441 5.19 18.14 34.54
C PRO A 441 5.08 17.16 33.35
N ASN A 442 6.02 16.24 33.16
CA ASN A 442 6.15 15.50 31.90
C ASN A 442 5.36 14.18 31.81
N ILE A 443 4.77 13.68 32.91
CA ILE A 443 4.02 12.40 32.90
C ILE A 443 2.69 12.53 32.14
N VAL A 444 2.07 13.71 32.18
CA VAL A 444 0.80 14.00 31.49
C VAL A 444 0.95 13.95 29.96
N ASN A 445 2.17 14.12 29.45
CA ASN A 445 2.51 14.17 28.03
C ASN A 445 3.21 12.91 27.52
N THR A 446 3.35 11.86 28.35
CA THR A 446 3.90 10.58 27.92
C THR A 446 3.04 9.98 26.82
N ALA A 447 3.66 9.49 25.75
CA ALA A 447 2.96 8.91 24.62
C ALA A 447 3.07 7.37 24.62
N ASN A 448 2.01 6.68 24.20
CA ASN A 448 2.01 5.22 24.02
C ASN A 448 2.67 4.79 22.69
N HIS A 449 2.63 3.51 22.34
CA HIS A 449 3.23 2.99 21.09
C HIS A 449 2.57 3.55 19.81
N LEU A 450 1.35 4.12 19.91
CA LEU A 450 0.67 4.85 18.82
C LEU A 450 0.99 6.35 18.83
N ARG A 451 1.95 6.78 19.65
CA ARG A 451 2.29 8.20 19.92
C ARG A 451 1.09 9.01 20.44
N GLN A 452 0.08 8.36 21.00
CA GLN A 452 -1.08 9.03 21.58
C GLN A 452 -0.76 9.41 23.02
N THR A 453 -1.07 10.66 23.38
CA THR A 453 -1.00 11.14 24.76
C THR A 453 -2.34 10.89 25.47
N PRO A 454 -2.40 11.00 26.82
CA PRO A 454 -3.65 10.94 27.57
C PRO A 454 -4.72 11.92 27.04
N LEU A 455 -4.30 13.09 26.54
CA LEU A 455 -5.19 14.08 25.93
C LEU A 455 -5.81 13.57 24.62
N HIS A 456 -5.06 12.85 23.78
CA HIS A 456 -5.59 12.23 22.57
C HIS A 456 -6.68 11.20 22.91
N LEU A 457 -6.43 10.34 23.89
CA LEU A 457 -7.40 9.33 24.32
C LEU A 457 -8.64 9.93 24.96
N ALA A 458 -8.50 11.01 25.73
CA ALA A 458 -9.64 11.71 26.33
C ALA A 458 -10.58 12.29 25.27
N VAL A 459 -10.03 12.79 24.16
CA VAL A 459 -10.80 13.27 23.01
C VAL A 459 -11.44 12.12 22.23
N ILE A 460 -10.71 11.02 21.97
CA ILE A 460 -11.25 9.84 21.29
C ILE A 460 -12.43 9.24 22.06
N THR A 461 -12.33 9.22 23.39
CA THR A 461 -13.39 8.72 24.29
C THR A 461 -14.48 9.75 24.61
N ARG A 462 -14.39 10.98 24.06
CA ARG A 462 -15.37 12.08 24.22
C ARG A 462 -15.61 12.52 25.67
N GLN A 463 -14.55 12.53 26.48
CA GLN A 463 -14.63 12.87 27.91
C GLN A 463 -14.30 14.35 28.18
N VAL A 464 -15.26 15.25 27.94
CA VAL A 464 -15.09 16.72 28.04
C VAL A 464 -14.49 17.17 29.38
N LYS A 465 -15.00 16.65 30.51
CA LYS A 465 -14.51 17.01 31.86
C LYS A 465 -13.05 16.58 32.09
N VAL A 466 -12.63 15.47 31.49
CA VAL A 466 -11.26 14.97 31.57
C VAL A 466 -10.35 15.80 30.68
N VAL A 467 -10.80 16.18 29.48
CA VAL A 467 -10.07 17.09 28.58
C VAL A 467 -9.76 18.40 29.29
N GLU A 468 -10.76 19.03 29.93
CA GLU A 468 -10.54 20.25 30.73
C GLU A 468 -9.54 20.05 31.87
N ALA A 469 -9.65 18.94 32.61
CA ALA A 469 -8.76 18.65 33.72
C ALA A 469 -7.31 18.43 33.26
N LEU A 470 -7.10 17.73 32.14
CA LEU A 470 -5.79 17.50 31.55
C LEU A 470 -5.16 18.80 31.03
N LEU A 471 -5.94 19.67 30.38
CA LEU A 471 -5.48 20.97 29.91
C LEU A 471 -5.07 21.89 31.08
N ARG A 472 -5.87 21.94 32.15
CA ARG A 472 -5.51 22.63 33.40
C ARG A 472 -4.27 22.03 34.06
N ALA A 473 -4.01 20.74 33.84
CA ALA A 473 -2.84 20.05 34.36
C ALA A 473 -1.56 20.23 33.53
N GLY A 474 -1.59 21.03 32.46
CA GLY A 474 -0.43 21.30 31.60
C GLY A 474 -0.22 20.27 30.47
N ALA A 475 -1.27 19.54 30.07
CA ALA A 475 -1.22 18.72 28.87
C ALA A 475 -0.94 19.58 27.63
N ASP A 476 0.04 19.17 26.82
CA ASP A 476 0.46 19.89 25.63
C ASP A 476 -0.40 19.46 24.41
N PRO A 477 -1.20 20.38 23.83
CA PRO A 477 -2.01 20.08 22.65
C PRO A 477 -1.22 20.05 21.34
N SER A 478 0.07 20.41 21.34
CA SER A 478 0.92 20.40 20.14
C SER A 478 1.42 19.00 19.76
N LEU A 479 1.38 18.05 20.70
CA LEU A 479 1.84 16.69 20.47
C LEU A 479 0.92 15.99 19.47
N LEU A 480 1.53 15.23 18.56
CA LEU A 480 0.85 14.57 17.45
C LEU A 480 0.89 13.05 17.62
N ASP A 481 -0.18 12.37 17.20
CA ASP A 481 -0.23 10.91 17.13
C ASP A 481 0.60 10.33 15.97
N LYS A 482 0.51 9.02 15.74
CA LYS A 482 1.19 8.32 14.63
C LYS A 482 0.80 8.81 13.23
N ASP A 483 -0.41 9.34 13.06
CA ASP A 483 -0.92 9.88 11.80
C ASP A 483 -0.61 11.39 11.65
N GLY A 484 0.15 11.98 12.58
CA GLY A 484 0.44 13.40 12.60
C GLY A 484 -0.75 14.25 13.04
N ARG A 485 -1.76 13.65 13.69
CA ARG A 485 -2.96 14.34 14.15
C ARG A 485 -2.80 14.77 15.59
N GLY A 486 -3.00 16.06 15.84
CA GLY A 486 -3.15 16.59 17.21
C GLY A 486 -4.57 16.37 17.77
N PRO A 487 -4.80 16.68 19.05
CA PRO A 487 -6.10 16.51 19.71
C PRO A 487 -7.26 17.24 19.01
N ILE A 488 -6.98 18.40 18.39
CA ILE A 488 -7.97 19.17 17.60
C ILE A 488 -8.45 18.36 16.40
N HIS A 489 -7.53 17.73 15.66
CA HIS A 489 -7.86 16.90 14.51
C HIS A 489 -8.75 15.73 14.92
N LEU A 490 -8.45 15.09 16.05
CA LEU A 490 -9.24 13.97 16.57
C LEU A 490 -10.63 14.40 17.04
N ALA A 491 -10.76 15.56 17.71
CA ALA A 491 -12.06 16.09 18.13
C ALA A 491 -12.97 16.34 16.93
N VAL A 492 -12.40 16.92 15.87
CA VAL A 492 -13.11 17.18 14.62
C VAL A 492 -13.47 15.88 13.90
N LEU A 493 -12.53 14.93 13.81
CA LEU A 493 -12.76 13.63 13.19
C LEU A 493 -13.87 12.83 13.90
N ALA A 494 -13.93 12.95 15.22
CA ALA A 494 -14.98 12.36 16.05
C ALA A 494 -16.31 13.13 16.01
N GLY A 495 -16.36 14.34 15.43
CA GLY A 495 -17.53 15.21 15.42
C GLY A 495 -17.88 15.80 16.80
N ASP A 496 -16.94 15.79 17.74
CA ASP A 496 -17.17 16.19 19.12
C ASP A 496 -16.90 17.69 19.34
N HIS A 497 -17.94 18.50 19.13
CA HIS A 497 -17.88 19.94 19.38
C HIS A 497 -17.74 20.28 20.86
N ALA A 498 -18.15 19.38 21.77
CA ALA A 498 -18.14 19.61 23.20
C ALA A 498 -16.71 19.52 23.77
N SER A 499 -15.89 18.58 23.26
CA SER A 499 -14.46 18.52 23.59
C SER A 499 -13.63 19.56 22.83
N LEU A 500 -14.06 19.96 21.62
CA LEU A 500 -13.38 20.97 20.82
C LEU A 500 -13.41 22.37 21.46
N ARG A 501 -14.52 22.76 22.12
CA ARG A 501 -14.66 24.08 22.73
C ARG A 501 -13.64 24.33 23.86
N PRO A 502 -13.46 23.42 24.85
CA PRO A 502 -12.39 23.56 25.84
C PRO A 502 -10.98 23.54 25.25
N LEU A 503 -10.75 22.74 24.20
CA LEU A 503 -9.46 22.72 23.50
C LEU A 503 -9.17 24.11 22.92
N LEU A 504 -10.09 24.68 22.14
CA LEU A 504 -9.96 26.02 21.54
C LEU A 504 -9.86 27.14 22.57
N ALA A 505 -10.60 27.05 23.69
CA ALA A 505 -10.50 28.04 24.76
C ALA A 505 -9.14 28.03 25.49
N HIS A 506 -8.54 26.85 25.66
CA HIS A 506 -7.20 26.71 26.27
C HIS A 506 -6.04 26.91 25.29
N LEU A 507 -6.30 26.86 23.99
CA LEU A 507 -5.39 27.26 22.91
C LEU A 507 -5.27 28.80 22.89
N GLY A 508 -4.62 29.38 23.91
CA GLY A 508 -4.27 30.83 23.89
C GLY A 508 -3.29 31.18 22.78
N GLU A 509 -2.74 32.41 22.78
CA GLU A 509 -1.86 32.92 21.71
C GLU A 509 -0.67 32.00 21.37
N ARG A 510 -0.13 31.26 22.36
CA ARG A 510 1.00 30.34 22.17
C ARG A 510 0.72 29.19 21.19
N HIS A 511 -0.53 28.77 21.07
CA HIS A 511 -0.90 27.58 20.29
C HIS A 511 -1.97 27.86 19.23
N ALA A 512 -2.27 29.12 18.95
CA ALA A 512 -3.24 29.52 17.92
C ALA A 512 -2.88 28.95 16.52
N HIS A 513 -1.60 28.72 16.25
CA HIS A 513 -1.13 28.11 15.00
C HIS A 513 -1.59 26.65 14.82
N LEU A 514 -1.88 25.91 15.90
CA LEU A 514 -2.25 24.49 15.84
C LEU A 514 -3.57 24.23 15.11
N VAL A 515 -4.46 25.23 15.08
CA VAL A 515 -5.72 25.17 14.32
C VAL A 515 -5.46 25.09 12.81
N ASN A 516 -4.27 25.50 12.36
CA ASN A 516 -3.83 25.53 10.97
C ASN A 516 -2.69 24.53 10.68
N THR A 517 -2.38 23.62 11.60
CA THR A 517 -1.38 22.57 11.34
C THR A 517 -2.03 21.44 10.56
N PRO A 518 -1.44 20.95 9.44
CA PRO A 518 -1.96 19.80 8.72
C PRO A 518 -1.52 18.46 9.33
N ASP A 519 -2.31 17.41 9.13
CA ASP A 519 -1.92 16.02 9.43
C ASP A 519 -0.92 15.46 8.39
N TYR A 520 -0.43 14.22 8.56
CA TYR A 520 0.45 13.58 7.58
C TYR A 520 -0.23 13.25 6.25
N HIS A 521 -1.54 13.41 6.14
CA HIS A 521 -2.23 13.36 4.86
C HIS A 521 -2.31 14.72 4.17
N GLY A 522 -1.78 15.79 4.78
CA GLY A 522 -1.81 17.15 4.27
C GLY A 522 -3.10 17.90 4.59
N LEU A 523 -3.94 17.37 5.49
CA LEU A 523 -5.26 17.87 5.80
C LEU A 523 -5.25 18.72 7.06
N HIS A 524 -5.71 19.96 6.92
CA HIS A 524 -5.97 20.83 8.06
C HIS A 524 -7.25 20.38 8.82
N PRO A 525 -7.42 20.74 10.10
CA PRO A 525 -8.61 20.43 10.88
C PRO A 525 -9.91 20.87 10.18
N LEU A 526 -9.89 22.02 9.51
CA LEU A 526 -11.04 22.51 8.75
C LEU A 526 -11.46 21.58 7.62
N HIS A 527 -10.50 20.99 6.88
CA HIS A 527 -10.78 20.02 5.83
C HIS A 527 -11.41 18.73 6.39
N LEU A 528 -10.96 18.29 7.56
CA LEU A 528 -11.54 17.13 8.25
C LEU A 528 -12.98 17.41 8.71
N ALA A 529 -13.27 18.63 9.18
CA ALA A 529 -14.60 19.03 9.60
C ALA A 529 -15.62 18.98 8.45
N VAL A 530 -15.19 19.44 7.26
CA VAL A 530 -16.00 19.36 6.05
C VAL A 530 -16.28 17.89 5.69
N ARG A 531 -15.26 17.02 5.64
CA ARG A 531 -15.48 15.59 5.30
C ARG A 531 -16.37 14.81 6.26
N LYS A 532 -16.52 15.27 7.50
CA LYS A 532 -17.34 14.62 8.53
C LYS A 532 -18.71 15.26 8.73
N ASP A 533 -19.09 16.24 7.90
CA ASP A 533 -20.34 17.00 7.99
C ASP A 533 -20.57 17.63 9.39
N GLY A 534 -19.47 18.08 10.02
CA GLY A 534 -19.48 18.61 11.38
C GLY A 534 -19.74 20.12 11.42
N GLU A 535 -20.94 20.59 11.10
CA GLU A 535 -21.27 22.03 11.02
C GLU A 535 -20.88 22.80 12.31
N ARG A 536 -21.18 22.23 13.49
CA ARG A 536 -20.84 22.85 14.78
C ARG A 536 -19.32 22.94 14.98
N CYS A 537 -18.57 21.90 14.60
CA CYS A 537 -17.11 21.90 14.68
C CYS A 537 -16.50 22.91 13.71
N LEU A 538 -17.07 23.02 12.51
CA LEU A 538 -16.64 23.96 11.48
C LEU A 538 -16.83 25.42 11.92
N ARG A 539 -17.97 25.78 12.52
CA ARG A 539 -18.18 27.12 13.11
C ARG A 539 -17.16 27.42 14.20
N LEU A 540 -16.95 26.48 15.13
CA LEU A 540 -15.99 26.65 16.22
C LEU A 540 -14.55 26.81 15.73
N LEU A 541 -14.14 26.08 14.69
CA LEU A 541 -12.81 26.24 14.08
C LEU A 541 -12.62 27.61 13.43
N VAL A 542 -13.65 28.13 12.74
CA VAL A 542 -13.62 29.47 12.13
C VAL A 542 -13.57 30.56 13.21
N GLU A 543 -14.37 30.43 14.28
CA GLU A 543 -14.28 31.31 15.46
C GLU A 543 -12.90 31.24 16.12
N GLY A 544 -12.26 30.06 16.10
CA GLY A 544 -10.90 29.82 16.59
C GLY A 544 -9.76 30.28 15.66
N GLY A 545 -10.05 30.99 14.57
CA GLY A 545 -9.02 31.54 13.67
C GLY A 545 -8.48 30.56 12.61
N ALA A 546 -9.23 29.52 12.25
CA ALA A 546 -8.87 28.64 11.14
C ALA A 546 -8.84 29.40 9.80
N LYS A 547 -7.77 29.22 9.03
CA LYS A 547 -7.64 29.76 7.67
C LYS A 547 -8.56 29.00 6.72
N ILE A 548 -9.64 29.66 6.30
CA ILE A 548 -10.68 29.06 5.45
C ILE A 548 -10.14 28.64 4.07
N ASN A 549 -9.22 29.42 3.52
CA ASN A 549 -8.67 29.23 2.17
C ASN A 549 -7.34 28.47 2.16
N ALA A 550 -6.95 27.81 3.26
CA ALA A 550 -5.72 27.02 3.28
C ALA A 550 -5.84 25.82 2.33
N PRO A 551 -4.92 25.63 1.37
CA PRO A 551 -4.94 24.46 0.49
C PRO A 551 -4.43 23.19 1.20
N GLU A 552 -5.05 22.04 0.92
CA GLU A 552 -4.52 20.71 1.26
C GLU A 552 -3.18 20.47 0.53
N GLN A 553 -2.21 19.87 1.22
CA GLN A 553 -0.84 19.73 0.69
C GLN A 553 -0.72 18.75 -0.51
N LYS A 554 -1.69 17.86 -0.73
CA LYS A 554 -1.61 16.84 -1.79
C LYS A 554 -2.08 17.35 -3.16
N SER A 555 -3.23 18.01 -3.19
CA SER A 555 -3.90 18.41 -4.44
C SER A 555 -4.18 19.91 -4.52
N GLY A 556 -3.87 20.67 -3.47
CA GLY A 556 -4.20 22.09 -3.40
C GLY A 556 -5.69 22.35 -3.12
N ASN A 557 -6.47 21.32 -2.76
CA ASN A 557 -7.90 21.49 -2.49
C ASN A 557 -8.12 22.36 -1.25
N THR A 558 -8.88 23.45 -1.40
CA THR A 558 -9.40 24.21 -0.25
C THR A 558 -10.59 23.51 0.39
N ALA A 559 -11.01 23.97 1.58
CA ALA A 559 -12.20 23.48 2.26
C ALA A 559 -13.46 23.53 1.38
N LEU A 560 -13.58 24.54 0.51
CA LEU A 560 -14.69 24.68 -0.43
C LEU A 560 -14.67 23.61 -1.53
N HIS A 561 -13.50 23.27 -2.09
CA HIS A 561 -13.38 22.18 -3.07
C HIS A 561 -13.84 20.84 -2.47
N LEU A 562 -13.46 20.57 -1.22
CA LEU A 562 -13.90 19.37 -0.52
C LEU A 562 -15.40 19.39 -0.24
N ALA A 563 -15.97 20.53 0.14
CA ALA A 563 -17.41 20.66 0.38
C ALA A 563 -18.23 20.38 -0.89
N VAL A 564 -17.78 20.90 -2.04
CA VAL A 564 -18.38 20.62 -3.36
C VAL A 564 -18.31 19.13 -3.69
N ARG A 565 -17.16 18.48 -3.42
CA ARG A 565 -16.97 17.05 -3.69
C ARG A 565 -17.87 16.15 -2.84
N GLU A 566 -18.06 16.49 -1.57
CA GLU A 566 -18.92 15.75 -0.66
C GLU A 566 -20.41 16.22 -0.73
N ASN A 567 -20.74 17.12 -1.67
CA ASN A 567 -22.07 17.72 -1.88
C ASN A 567 -22.66 18.40 -0.62
N LEU A 568 -21.80 19.03 0.18
CA LEU A 568 -22.17 19.71 1.41
C LEU A 568 -22.57 21.16 1.14
N PHE A 569 -23.80 21.50 1.53
CA PHE A 569 -24.57 22.66 1.08
C PHE A 569 -24.17 24.01 1.70
N LYS A 570 -23.37 24.04 2.77
CA LYS A 570 -23.25 25.25 3.60
C LYS A 570 -21.95 26.01 3.35
N VAL A 571 -22.12 27.10 2.59
CA VAL A 571 -21.13 28.09 2.16
C VAL A 571 -20.41 28.67 3.38
N LEU A 572 -19.21 28.17 3.65
CA LEU A 572 -18.16 28.95 4.31
C LEU A 572 -18.01 30.26 3.53
N LYS A 573 -17.74 31.39 4.21
CA LYS A 573 -17.26 32.65 3.56
C LYS A 573 -15.83 32.43 3.02
N ALA A 574 -15.69 31.43 2.15
CA ALA A 574 -14.47 31.00 1.51
C ALA A 574 -14.36 31.70 0.15
N ASP A 575 -13.13 31.84 -0.33
CA ASP A 575 -12.89 32.33 -1.66
C ASP A 575 -13.42 31.31 -2.69
N VAL A 576 -14.42 31.75 -3.46
CA VAL A 576 -15.12 30.93 -4.45
C VAL A 576 -14.24 30.67 -5.67
N ASN A 577 -13.21 31.49 -5.87
CA ASN A 577 -12.32 31.47 -7.03
C ASN A 577 -10.93 30.89 -6.71
N ALA A 578 -10.74 30.30 -5.53
CA ALA A 578 -9.47 29.65 -5.19
C ALA A 578 -9.16 28.50 -6.16
N CYS A 579 -7.91 28.38 -6.58
CA CYS A 579 -7.47 27.33 -7.51
C CYS A 579 -6.71 26.20 -6.78
N THR A 580 -6.91 24.97 -7.23
CA THR A 580 -6.08 23.80 -6.88
C THR A 580 -4.71 23.85 -7.57
N PHE A 581 -3.82 22.90 -7.29
CA PHE A 581 -2.52 22.82 -7.98
C PHE A 581 -2.63 22.55 -9.50
N GLY A 582 -3.78 22.07 -9.98
CA GLY A 582 -4.05 21.89 -11.41
C GLY A 582 -4.93 23.01 -12.00
N GLY A 583 -4.97 24.18 -11.38
CA GLY A 583 -5.76 25.33 -11.85
C GLY A 583 -7.29 25.19 -11.70
N ASN A 584 -7.79 24.04 -11.21
CA ASN A 584 -9.24 23.84 -11.08
C ASN A 584 -9.80 24.70 -9.94
N THR A 585 -10.92 25.37 -10.22
CA THR A 585 -11.74 26.10 -9.25
C THR A 585 -12.85 25.20 -8.68
N PRO A 586 -13.53 25.58 -7.58
CA PRO A 586 -14.66 24.83 -7.06
C PRO A 586 -15.77 24.64 -8.10
N LEU A 587 -15.94 25.61 -9.02
CA LEU A 587 -16.90 25.54 -10.10
C LEU A 587 -16.53 24.46 -11.14
N HIS A 588 -15.25 24.28 -11.46
CA HIS A 588 -14.78 23.18 -12.31
C HIS A 588 -15.15 21.82 -11.70
N LEU A 589 -14.97 21.66 -10.39
CA LEU A 589 -15.34 20.43 -9.69
C LEU A 589 -16.85 20.20 -9.70
N ALA A 590 -17.65 21.23 -9.40
CA ALA A 590 -19.11 21.14 -9.43
C ALA A 590 -19.65 20.76 -10.82
N ALA A 591 -19.05 21.31 -11.88
CA ALA A 591 -19.39 21.02 -13.25
C ALA A 591 -19.02 19.59 -13.66
N SER A 592 -17.83 19.11 -13.27
CA SER A 592 -17.39 17.73 -13.48
C SER A 592 -18.28 16.70 -12.76
N LEU A 593 -18.77 17.05 -11.57
CA LEU A 593 -19.74 16.23 -10.82
C LEU A 593 -21.15 16.27 -11.43
N GLY A 594 -21.43 17.20 -12.34
CA GLY A 594 -22.72 17.33 -13.02
C GLY A 594 -23.85 17.83 -12.12
N SER A 595 -23.54 18.55 -11.04
CA SER A 595 -24.53 19.05 -10.08
C SER A 595 -24.96 20.48 -10.41
N PRO A 596 -26.14 20.71 -11.03
CA PRO A 596 -26.57 22.04 -11.44
C PRO A 596 -26.90 22.95 -10.26
N THR A 597 -27.31 22.38 -9.13
CA THR A 597 -27.58 23.11 -7.89
C THR A 597 -26.29 23.70 -7.32
N LEU A 598 -25.21 22.91 -7.25
CA LEU A 598 -23.90 23.40 -6.79
C LEU A 598 -23.33 24.46 -7.75
N CYS A 599 -23.46 24.27 -9.06
CA CYS A 599 -23.00 25.26 -10.05
C CYS A 599 -23.77 26.58 -9.90
N SER A 600 -25.10 26.53 -9.79
CA SER A 600 -25.94 27.74 -9.64
C SER A 600 -25.61 28.49 -8.35
N MET A 601 -25.36 27.78 -7.25
CA MET A 601 -24.98 28.39 -5.97
C MET A 601 -23.58 29.01 -6.01
N LEU A 602 -22.59 28.35 -6.59
CA LEU A 602 -21.24 28.90 -6.74
C LEU A 602 -21.26 30.16 -7.61
N VAL A 603 -22.01 30.14 -8.72
CA VAL A 603 -22.21 31.32 -9.57
C VAL A 603 -22.91 32.45 -8.81
N ALA A 604 -23.95 32.15 -8.04
CA ALA A 604 -24.61 33.14 -7.18
C ALA A 604 -23.69 33.72 -6.09
N ALA A 605 -22.73 32.92 -5.61
CA ALA A 605 -21.70 33.34 -4.67
C ALA A 605 -20.54 34.14 -5.32
N GLY A 606 -20.57 34.36 -6.64
CA GLY A 606 -19.57 35.15 -7.37
C GLY A 606 -18.44 34.33 -8.00
N ALA A 607 -18.64 33.03 -8.27
CA ALA A 607 -17.68 32.22 -9.02
C ALA A 607 -17.50 32.76 -10.44
N ASP A 608 -16.25 32.91 -10.89
CA ASP A 608 -15.96 33.23 -12.27
C ASP A 608 -16.15 31.98 -13.15
N LYS A 609 -17.01 32.13 -14.16
CA LYS A 609 -17.35 31.08 -15.13
C LYS A 609 -16.34 30.95 -16.27
N ASN A 610 -15.42 31.91 -16.41
CA ASN A 610 -14.46 31.98 -17.52
C ASN A 610 -13.03 31.66 -17.09
N MET A 611 -12.78 31.30 -15.82
CA MET A 611 -11.44 30.89 -15.40
C MET A 611 -11.05 29.57 -16.07
N GLU A 612 -9.86 29.49 -16.63
CA GLU A 612 -9.32 28.29 -17.25
C GLU A 612 -8.42 27.54 -16.25
N ASN A 613 -8.49 26.21 -16.27
CA ASN A 613 -7.57 25.36 -15.49
C ASN A 613 -6.24 25.13 -16.25
N ASP A 614 -5.31 24.36 -15.67
CA ASP A 614 -4.02 24.08 -16.32
C ASP A 614 -4.05 22.77 -17.14
N GLU A 615 -5.22 22.19 -17.38
CA GLU A 615 -5.38 20.97 -18.18
C GLU A 615 -5.37 21.32 -19.68
N PRO A 616 -4.48 20.71 -20.50
CA PRO A 616 -4.35 21.06 -21.90
C PRO A 616 -5.61 20.68 -22.70
N LEU A 617 -6.16 21.66 -23.45
CA LEU A 617 -7.36 21.52 -24.30
C LEU A 617 -7.29 20.45 -25.42
N PHE A 618 -6.18 19.74 -25.58
CA PHE A 618 -5.93 18.89 -26.74
C PHE A 618 -5.19 17.59 -26.36
N PHE A 619 -5.93 16.49 -26.18
CA PHE A 619 -5.40 15.16 -26.52
C PHE A 619 -5.56 14.96 -28.03
N SER A 620 -4.62 15.51 -28.80
CA SER A 620 -4.26 14.88 -30.06
C SER A 620 -3.72 13.50 -29.70
N SER A 621 -4.30 12.47 -30.29
CA SER A 621 -3.66 11.18 -30.46
C SER A 621 -2.30 11.36 -31.17
N SER A 622 -1.24 11.69 -30.44
CA SER A 622 0.15 11.62 -30.89
C SER A 622 1.10 12.13 -29.80
N SER A 623 2.10 11.30 -29.50
CA SER A 623 3.41 11.64 -28.93
C SER A 623 3.45 12.26 -27.53
N ASP A 624 3.56 11.39 -26.53
CA ASP A 624 4.43 11.66 -25.38
C ASP A 624 5.70 10.81 -25.54
N GLU A 625 6.71 11.46 -26.09
CA GLU A 625 8.11 11.15 -25.80
C GLU A 625 8.35 11.59 -24.35
N GLU A 626 8.61 10.65 -23.45
CA GLU A 626 9.35 10.95 -22.23
C GLU A 626 10.84 10.83 -22.56
N PRO A 627 11.65 11.87 -22.31
CA PRO A 627 13.10 11.76 -22.37
C PRO A 627 13.62 10.98 -21.16
N ASP A 628 14.67 10.22 -21.43
CA ASP A 628 15.37 9.32 -20.52
C ASP A 628 15.88 10.01 -19.24
N GLU A 629 15.68 9.38 -18.08
CA GLU A 629 16.64 9.42 -16.97
C GLU A 629 17.17 8.01 -16.73
N ASP A 630 18.38 7.74 -17.22
CA ASP A 630 19.35 6.77 -16.68
C ASP A 630 20.65 6.82 -17.53
N GLU A 631 21.69 7.55 -17.07
CA GLU A 631 23.15 7.27 -17.21
C GLU A 631 24.03 8.53 -16.93
N PRO A 632 25.28 8.41 -16.48
CA PRO A 632 25.67 8.21 -15.08
C PRO A 632 26.50 9.39 -14.50
N ILE A 633 26.76 9.29 -13.21
CA ILE A 633 27.67 10.17 -12.43
C ILE A 633 29.06 10.22 -13.06
N ARG A 634 29.56 11.42 -13.36
CA ARG A 634 30.99 11.70 -13.42
C ARG A 634 31.29 13.04 -12.77
N GLU A 635 32.07 12.97 -11.68
CA GLU A 635 32.64 14.10 -10.97
C GLU A 635 33.45 14.98 -11.92
N GLU A 636 33.30 16.30 -11.81
CA GLU A 636 34.44 17.23 -11.74
C GLU A 636 33.97 18.63 -11.28
N ALA A 637 34.70 19.18 -10.32
CA ALA A 637 34.39 20.39 -9.59
C ALA A 637 34.70 21.68 -10.36
N LYS A 638 33.86 22.71 -10.22
CA LYS A 638 34.32 24.11 -10.07
C LYS A 638 33.22 25.07 -9.57
N GLU A 639 33.65 25.89 -8.63
CA GLU A 639 32.95 26.95 -7.88
C GLU A 639 32.39 28.12 -8.70
N ARG A 640 31.45 28.87 -8.05
CA ARG A 640 31.02 30.29 -8.26
C ARG A 640 30.10 30.54 -9.46
N GLU A 641 29.13 31.48 -9.46
CA GLU A 641 28.71 32.55 -8.56
C GLU A 641 27.28 32.97 -8.99
N ALA A 642 26.53 33.63 -8.11
CA ALA A 642 25.20 34.16 -8.37
C ALA A 642 25.22 35.39 -9.30
N ALA A 643 24.39 35.40 -10.35
CA ALA A 643 23.91 36.63 -10.99
C ALA A 643 22.61 36.39 -11.78
N ALA A 644 21.56 37.12 -11.39
CA ALA A 644 20.28 37.17 -12.07
C ALA A 644 20.37 37.89 -13.42
N GLN A 645 19.76 37.34 -14.48
CA GLN A 645 19.29 38.07 -15.69
C GLN A 645 18.17 37.27 -16.42
N PRO A 646 17.32 37.94 -17.25
CA PRO A 646 15.88 37.74 -17.28
C PRO A 646 15.37 36.78 -18.37
N ILE A 647 14.24 36.11 -18.08
CA ILE A 647 13.57 35.21 -19.03
C ILE A 647 12.69 36.02 -19.98
N ASN A 648 12.95 35.86 -21.28
CA ASN A 648 12.20 36.42 -22.41
C ASN A 648 10.71 36.00 -22.40
N PRO A 649 9.74 36.92 -22.58
CA PRO A 649 8.31 36.61 -22.50
C PRO A 649 7.71 36.31 -23.89
N ARG A 650 7.94 35.12 -24.47
CA ARG A 650 7.23 34.69 -25.71
C ARG A 650 6.99 33.18 -25.82
N LYS A 651 6.33 32.59 -24.83
CA LYS A 651 5.55 31.35 -25.02
C LYS A 651 4.23 31.54 -24.26
N ARG A 652 3.13 31.72 -25.00
CA ARG A 652 1.78 31.68 -24.41
C ARG A 652 1.58 30.26 -23.85
N PRO A 653 1.24 30.06 -22.57
CA PRO A 653 0.83 28.75 -22.11
C PRO A 653 -0.47 28.37 -22.84
N ALA A 654 -0.62 27.08 -23.15
CA ALA A 654 -1.82 26.55 -23.78
C ALA A 654 -3.05 26.93 -22.92
N ALA A 655 -4.10 27.45 -23.55
CA ALA A 655 -5.38 27.69 -22.88
C ALA A 655 -5.89 26.37 -22.31
N GLY A 656 -6.48 26.40 -21.12
CA GLY A 656 -7.03 25.22 -20.46
C GLY A 656 -8.55 25.14 -20.53
N HIS A 657 -9.15 24.15 -19.90
CA HIS A 657 -10.60 23.96 -19.89
C HIS A 657 -11.28 24.98 -18.97
N THR A 658 -12.41 25.54 -19.43
CA THR A 658 -13.32 26.31 -18.56
C THR A 658 -14.22 25.35 -17.76
N PRO A 659 -14.86 25.80 -16.65
CA PRO A 659 -15.79 24.96 -15.90
C PRO A 659 -16.94 24.43 -16.77
N LEU A 660 -17.33 25.18 -17.80
CA LEU A 660 -18.41 24.80 -18.70
C LEU A 660 -18.02 23.67 -19.65
N ASP A 661 -16.75 23.61 -20.07
CA ASP A 661 -16.22 22.55 -20.93
C ASP A 661 -16.22 21.18 -20.22
N LEU A 662 -16.10 21.20 -18.89
CA LEU A 662 -16.15 20.00 -18.04
C LEU A 662 -17.59 19.60 -17.64
N ALA A 663 -18.60 20.40 -17.96
CA ALA A 663 -19.98 20.17 -17.54
C ALA A 663 -20.62 19.00 -18.32
N LYS A 664 -20.72 17.83 -17.67
CA LYS A 664 -21.35 16.62 -18.26
C LYS A 664 -22.88 16.70 -18.38
N CYS A 665 -23.51 17.70 -17.76
CA CYS A 665 -24.97 17.85 -17.71
C CYS A 665 -25.47 18.94 -18.67
N GLN A 666 -26.40 18.58 -19.57
CA GLN A 666 -26.98 19.51 -20.56
C GLN A 666 -27.64 20.75 -19.91
N LYS A 667 -28.16 20.64 -18.68
CA LYS A 667 -28.76 21.78 -17.98
C LYS A 667 -27.74 22.86 -17.59
N VAL A 668 -26.53 22.47 -17.21
CA VAL A 668 -25.45 23.40 -16.84
C VAL A 668 -24.90 24.12 -18.08
N THR A 669 -24.87 23.44 -19.23
CA THR A 669 -24.51 24.03 -20.53
C THR A 669 -25.59 24.96 -21.10
N LEU A 670 -26.86 24.75 -20.76
CA LEU A 670 -27.99 25.58 -21.24
C LEU A 670 -28.21 26.86 -20.44
N GLN A 671 -27.84 26.92 -19.15
CA GLN A 671 -28.06 28.08 -18.27
C GLN A 671 -27.39 29.40 -18.74
N ASN A 672 -26.48 29.35 -19.71
CA ASN A 672 -25.78 30.53 -20.22
C ASN A 672 -26.19 30.91 -21.67
N LYS A 673 -27.13 30.19 -22.30
CA LYS A 673 -27.71 30.61 -23.59
C LYS A 673 -28.80 31.66 -23.44
N THR A 674 -29.28 31.90 -22.23
CA THR A 674 -30.30 32.90 -21.92
C THR A 674 -29.78 33.80 -20.80
N HIS A 675 -29.09 34.87 -21.16
CA HIS A 675 -28.90 35.99 -20.25
C HIS A 675 -30.22 36.77 -20.16
N CYS A 676 -30.97 36.53 -19.09
CA CYS A 676 -31.73 37.58 -18.41
C CYS A 676 -31.70 37.25 -16.91
N PRO A 677 -31.00 38.04 -16.07
CA PRO A 677 -30.77 37.72 -14.65
C PRO A 677 -32.04 37.73 -13.78
N VAL A 678 -33.15 38.26 -14.29
CA VAL A 678 -34.41 38.41 -13.56
C VAL A 678 -35.31 37.18 -13.70
N GLU A 679 -35.36 36.54 -14.87
CA GLU A 679 -36.23 35.37 -15.11
C GLU A 679 -35.79 34.14 -14.31
N GLY A 680 -34.48 33.89 -14.19
CA GLY A 680 -33.97 32.79 -13.36
C GLY A 680 -34.25 32.97 -11.87
N LEU A 681 -34.28 34.21 -11.38
CA LEU A 681 -34.65 34.53 -10.00
C LEU A 681 -36.16 34.36 -9.78
N VAL A 682 -36.98 34.76 -10.76
CA VAL A 682 -38.44 34.64 -10.73
C VAL A 682 -38.88 33.17 -10.78
N GLU A 683 -38.29 32.35 -11.63
CA GLU A 683 -38.57 30.90 -11.68
C GLU A 683 -38.12 30.17 -10.40
N ALA A 684 -36.96 30.56 -9.85
CA ALA A 684 -36.49 30.03 -8.56
C ALA A 684 -37.42 30.43 -7.39
N LEU A 685 -37.86 31.70 -7.32
CA LEU A 685 -38.77 32.19 -6.28
C LEU A 685 -40.19 31.61 -6.41
N GLN A 686 -40.66 31.36 -7.64
CA GLN A 686 -41.93 30.65 -7.89
C GLN A 686 -41.86 29.18 -7.46
N SER A 687 -40.72 28.50 -7.70
CA SER A 687 -40.51 27.11 -7.23
C SER A 687 -40.43 27.00 -5.70
N LEU A 688 -40.19 28.12 -5.00
CA LEU A 688 -40.12 28.23 -3.55
C LEU A 688 -41.40 28.81 -2.91
N GLY A 689 -42.43 29.13 -3.70
CA GLY A 689 -43.76 29.54 -3.21
C GLY A 689 -43.89 30.98 -2.68
N LEU A 690 -42.93 31.86 -2.97
CA LEU A 690 -42.91 33.24 -2.49
C LEU A 690 -43.52 34.21 -3.53
N THR A 691 -44.85 34.25 -3.60
CA THR A 691 -45.61 34.97 -4.66
C THR A 691 -45.57 36.49 -4.57
N GLU A 692 -45.40 37.08 -3.38
CA GLU A 692 -45.39 38.55 -3.21
C GLU A 692 -44.09 39.20 -3.73
N GLY A 693 -42.95 38.51 -3.67
CA GLY A 693 -41.68 39.01 -4.22
C GLY A 693 -41.69 39.14 -5.74
N VAL A 694 -42.42 38.25 -6.43
CA VAL A 694 -42.59 38.24 -7.90
C VAL A 694 -43.46 39.42 -8.37
N ARG A 695 -44.42 39.84 -7.55
CA ARG A 695 -45.34 40.94 -7.87
C ARG A 695 -44.67 42.31 -7.78
N LEU A 696 -43.72 42.47 -6.86
CA LEU A 696 -42.91 43.69 -6.72
C LEU A 696 -41.94 43.89 -7.88
N LEU A 697 -41.30 42.82 -8.36
CA LEU A 697 -40.34 42.87 -9.47
C LEU A 697 -40.99 43.15 -10.84
N ARG A 698 -42.23 42.70 -11.07
CA ARG A 698 -42.96 42.97 -12.33
C ARG A 698 -43.45 44.42 -12.48
N ASN A 699 -43.67 45.13 -11.38
CA ASN A 699 -44.22 46.49 -11.43
C ASN A 699 -43.15 47.57 -11.69
N THR A 700 -41.87 47.24 -11.52
CA THR A 700 -40.75 48.17 -11.76
C THR A 700 -40.33 48.27 -13.22
N GLU A 701 -40.81 47.40 -14.12
CA GLU A 701 -40.33 47.32 -15.52
C GLU A 701 -41.12 48.17 -16.54
N LEU A 702 -42.11 48.98 -16.12
CA LEU A 702 -42.94 49.76 -17.07
C LEU A 702 -42.67 51.26 -17.16
N ARG A 703 -41.69 51.81 -16.45
CA ARG A 703 -41.33 53.22 -16.59
C ARG A 703 -39.83 53.41 -16.36
N ASP A 704 -39.06 53.39 -17.44
CA ASP A 704 -38.15 54.50 -17.78
C ASP A 704 -37.24 54.13 -18.96
N ASP A 705 -37.45 54.80 -20.09
CA ASP A 705 -36.39 55.15 -21.04
C ASP A 705 -36.87 56.32 -21.93
N LYS A 706 -36.47 57.55 -21.56
CA LYS A 706 -36.04 58.65 -22.47
C LYS A 706 -35.76 59.97 -21.72
N HIS A 707 -34.46 60.24 -21.60
CA HIS A 707 -33.76 61.52 -21.76
C HIS A 707 -34.32 62.84 -21.16
N SER A 708 -33.51 63.36 -20.22
CA SER A 708 -32.85 64.69 -20.22
C SER A 708 -33.65 65.99 -19.95
N THR A 709 -33.07 66.77 -19.02
CA THR A 709 -33.25 68.18 -18.64
C THR A 709 -34.61 68.61 -18.09
N ASP A 710 -34.71 68.96 -16.80
CA ASP A 710 -34.58 70.34 -16.33
C ASP A 710 -34.58 70.38 -14.77
N ALA A 711 -34.25 71.55 -14.24
CA ALA A 711 -33.78 71.83 -12.90
C ALA A 711 -34.81 71.81 -11.74
N THR A 712 -34.25 72.05 -10.55
CA THR A 712 -34.80 72.74 -9.36
C THR A 712 -35.55 71.96 -8.26
N VAL A 713 -34.99 72.11 -7.04
CA VAL A 713 -35.60 72.24 -5.67
C VAL A 713 -36.52 71.10 -5.18
N ASP A 714 -36.63 70.69 -3.91
CA ASP A 714 -36.21 71.14 -2.58
C ASP A 714 -36.37 69.93 -1.61
N SER A 715 -35.79 70.03 -0.41
CA SER A 715 -36.23 69.47 0.91
C SER A 715 -36.95 68.10 0.98
N GLY A 716 -36.61 67.14 1.84
CA GLY A 716 -36.01 67.21 3.17
C GLY A 716 -36.68 66.15 4.06
N PHE A 717 -35.96 65.69 5.09
CA PHE A 717 -36.42 65.08 6.36
C PHE A 717 -37.41 63.90 6.30
N GLY A 718 -37.15 62.75 6.91
CA GLY A 718 -36.85 62.54 8.33
C GLY A 718 -37.87 61.50 8.85
N SER A 719 -37.40 60.29 9.16
CA SER A 719 -37.32 59.77 10.54
C SER A 719 -38.60 59.10 11.08
N GLN A 720 -38.43 57.80 11.41
CA GLN A 720 -38.89 57.16 12.66
C GLN A 720 -40.39 56.83 12.84
N PRO A 721 -40.78 56.00 13.84
CA PRO A 721 -40.02 54.99 14.64
C PRO A 721 -40.83 53.71 15.02
N MET A 722 -40.18 52.81 15.81
CA MET A 722 -40.65 52.11 17.05
C MET A 722 -42.01 51.36 17.06
N GLU A 723 -42.28 50.27 17.79
CA GLU A 723 -41.66 49.59 18.94
C GLU A 723 -42.43 48.28 19.21
N GLU A 724 -41.74 47.32 19.85
CA GLU A 724 -42.17 46.40 20.94
C GLU A 724 -43.29 45.37 20.74
N GLU A 725 -43.00 44.07 20.94
CA GLU A 725 -43.15 43.25 22.19
C GLU A 725 -44.62 42.96 22.52
N GLU A 726 -45.09 41.79 22.98
CA GLU A 726 -44.54 40.48 23.36
C GLU A 726 -45.76 39.53 23.50
N ALA A 727 -45.60 38.26 23.11
CA ALA A 727 -46.07 37.06 23.83
C ALA A 727 -47.62 36.82 24.05
N PRO A 728 -48.07 35.69 24.66
CA PRO A 728 -48.36 34.45 23.92
C PRO A 728 -49.69 33.71 24.28
N VAL A 729 -49.90 32.57 23.61
CA VAL A 729 -50.75 31.39 23.97
C VAL A 729 -52.29 31.51 23.91
N ALA A 730 -52.92 30.71 23.06
CA ALA A 730 -53.77 29.56 23.44
C ALA A 730 -54.80 29.18 22.34
N ASN A 731 -54.83 27.87 22.08
CA ASN A 731 -55.82 27.08 21.34
C ASN A 731 -57.24 27.65 21.16
N GLN A 732 -57.74 27.49 19.93
CA GLN A 732 -58.87 26.59 19.64
C GLN A 732 -58.66 25.90 18.30
#